data_AF-A0A7X7FBA0-F1
#
_entry.id   AF-A0A7X7FBA0-F1
#
_cell.length_a   1.000
_cell.length_b   1.000
_cell.length_c   1.000
_cell.angle_alpha   90.00
_cell.angle_beta   90.00
_cell.angle_gamma   90.00
#
_symmetry.space_group_name_H-M   'P 1'
#
loop_
_entity.id
_entity.type
_entity.pdbx_description
1 polymer ?
#
loop_
_entity_poly.entity_id
_entity_poly.type
_entity_poly.pdbx_seq_one_letter_code
_entity_poly.pdbx_strand_id
1 'polypeptide(L)'
;MKKTSILSKMTSALVGWSLGLVCATTASAAVPTDFAKGLEITSAVPTGGATLTNFPVLVRLGTSISGFSYDDFQLEGGGDLMFTDDNGTPLAHEVDTWNANGTSLVWVKVPELTQGSKIHAYYGNGVDPGATASDAWNGYAGVWHLGEDNGTAYDATANNLNGTPSGSKAASMVSYANGAVGKARVNFADKSYLSIPNYNTLGLGGTFTISGWFLANSVSGYPRLFSRKREYAANDGWEIEMSSSSKVKASARGAGGTSVTVNMPDITANWLHLALVYNGTTLSCYTNGALSASGMIGAATDNGYPLSFGCDSDGSESAFNGQYDEIRLVDGVATPIWVAAEYAVAANPGALSYGVAADLDETAPKFATPTIVKNGDGTFSVSVSLTDGEGDLYVLYNDSVTNALSNGYVQAPQSYTDTPSNLATNTCYAYAAFGTNANGTAVTKSGAGAFLTGEVSVEKTADADEYGLVAGSFIFSRPANDEARLHDLAVAYTVSGTAIAGQNYVDDLSGTLVIPAGEASASLEVTPLIDASVSEDTTLVLTISDGLYFLGTASATMTVKNLAAPAGYNTWVAAAAGKASVAQNWSEGRVPNSTDNILLDGRFSTAAMEWDGGVNGLSDTVASWTQAADYTGTVTFDTTYPTAATVFTNFTVTGDAQILA
;
A
#
# COMPACT_ATOMS: atom_id res chain seq x y z
N MET A 1 22.68 2.93 -11.25
CA MET A 1 23.13 4.31 -11.58
C MET A 1 23.32 4.40 -13.10
N LYS A 2 22.75 5.45 -13.72
CA LYS A 2 22.67 5.77 -15.16
C LYS A 2 21.67 4.96 -16.00
N LYS A 3 20.38 5.23 -15.78
CA LYS A 3 19.38 5.29 -16.87
C LYS A 3 19.56 6.66 -17.56
N THR A 4 19.89 6.67 -18.84
CA THR A 4 19.89 7.89 -19.65
C THR A 4 19.55 7.54 -21.09
N SER A 5 18.40 8.06 -21.55
CA SER A 5 18.04 8.44 -22.92
C SER A 5 18.08 7.38 -24.04
N ILE A 6 16.90 6.82 -24.35
CA ILE A 6 16.61 6.07 -25.59
C ILE A 6 15.98 6.97 -26.67
N LEU A 7 15.59 8.22 -26.35
CA LEU A 7 14.98 9.14 -27.32
C LEU A 7 15.93 9.66 -28.44
N SER A 8 17.22 9.34 -28.44
CA SER A 8 18.17 9.90 -29.41
C SER A 8 18.45 9.05 -30.67
N LYS A 9 17.76 7.93 -30.91
CA LYS A 9 18.09 7.01 -32.03
C LYS A 9 17.09 6.91 -33.17
N MET A 10 15.98 7.66 -33.17
CA MET A 10 14.94 7.54 -34.21
C MET A 10 14.96 8.59 -35.32
N THR A 11 16.11 9.20 -35.62
CA THR A 11 16.29 10.02 -36.83
C THR A 11 17.24 9.36 -37.80
N SER A 12 16.78 8.36 -38.56
CA SER A 12 17.35 8.01 -39.89
C SER A 12 16.62 6.85 -40.56
N ALA A 13 15.49 7.14 -41.23
CA ALA A 13 15.10 6.51 -42.50
C ALA A 13 13.72 7.03 -42.93
N LEU A 14 13.70 8.00 -43.84
CA LEU A 14 12.90 8.00 -45.08
C LEU A 14 12.95 9.39 -45.71
N VAL A 15 13.61 9.46 -46.86
CA VAL A 15 13.78 10.65 -47.70
C VAL A 15 12.66 10.70 -48.73
N GLY A 16 12.07 11.90 -48.89
CA GLY A 16 11.34 12.35 -50.07
C GLY A 16 9.82 12.17 -49.92
N TRP A 17 9.02 13.23 -49.85
CA TRP A 17 8.66 14.11 -50.97
C TRP A 17 8.21 15.48 -50.41
N SER A 18 8.60 16.54 -51.11
CA SER A 18 8.27 17.93 -50.79
C SER A 18 6.87 18.31 -51.29
N LEU A 19 6.06 19.00 -50.48
CA LEU A 19 5.24 20.12 -50.94
C LEU A 19 4.94 21.04 -49.75
N GLY A 20 5.26 22.32 -49.90
CA GLY A 20 5.28 23.28 -48.81
C GLY A 20 3.91 23.85 -48.43
N LEU A 21 3.81 24.30 -47.18
CA LEU A 21 3.03 25.46 -46.81
C LEU A 21 3.64 26.09 -45.55
N VAL A 22 4.39 27.18 -45.72
CA VAL A 22 4.71 28.08 -44.62
C VAL A 22 3.47 28.96 -44.41
N CYS A 23 2.73 28.72 -43.33
CA CYS A 23 1.81 29.70 -42.77
C CYS A 23 2.21 29.89 -41.31
N ALA A 24 2.91 31.00 -41.05
CA ALA A 24 3.12 31.48 -39.70
C ALA A 24 1.74 31.78 -39.11
N THR A 25 1.38 31.04 -38.07
CA THR A 25 0.31 31.44 -37.15
C THR A 25 0.92 31.54 -35.77
N THR A 26 0.50 32.59 -35.07
CA THR A 26 0.83 32.96 -33.70
C THR A 26 1.02 31.75 -32.80
N ALA A 27 2.08 31.76 -31.98
CA ALA A 27 2.27 30.78 -30.90
C ALA A 27 1.06 30.86 -29.94
N SER A 28 0.03 30.06 -30.24
CA SER A 28 -0.84 29.50 -29.22
C SER A 28 0.06 28.58 -28.41
N ALA A 29 0.15 28.80 -27.11
CA ALA A 29 0.90 27.92 -26.21
C ALA A 29 0.47 26.48 -26.48
N ALA A 30 1.45 25.61 -26.76
CA ALA A 30 1.18 24.27 -27.22
C ALA A 30 0.50 23.48 -26.10
N VAL A 31 -0.71 22.97 -26.37
CA VAL A 31 -1.24 21.81 -25.64
C VAL A 31 -0.14 20.76 -25.68
N PRO A 32 0.22 20.13 -24.56
CA PRO A 32 1.18 19.02 -24.55
C PRO A 32 0.70 17.92 -25.51
N THR A 33 1.26 17.87 -26.72
CA THR A 33 0.82 16.95 -27.80
C THR A 33 1.10 15.49 -27.49
N ASP A 34 1.90 15.24 -26.47
CA ASP A 34 2.41 13.92 -26.16
C ASP A 34 1.46 13.16 -25.21
N PHE A 35 0.42 13.82 -24.67
CA PHE A 35 -0.59 13.21 -23.79
C PHE A 35 -1.77 12.65 -24.57
N ALA A 36 -2.33 11.55 -24.07
CA ALA A 36 -3.50 10.91 -24.71
C ALA A 36 -4.80 11.61 -24.31
N LYS A 37 -4.93 12.00 -23.04
CA LYS A 37 -6.16 12.55 -22.46
C LYS A 37 -5.97 13.98 -21.95
N GLY A 38 -7.03 14.76 -22.06
CA GLY A 38 -7.15 16.09 -21.46
C GLY A 38 -8.46 16.26 -20.71
N LEU A 39 -8.42 17.00 -19.61
CA LEU A 39 -9.58 17.31 -18.77
C LEU A 39 -9.50 18.78 -18.30
N GLU A 40 -10.47 19.60 -18.72
CA GLU A 40 -10.63 20.96 -18.19
C GLU A 40 -11.27 20.92 -16.79
N ILE A 41 -10.72 21.71 -15.86
CA ILE A 41 -11.21 21.87 -14.50
C ILE A 41 -11.42 23.37 -14.27
N THR A 42 -12.64 23.75 -13.91
CA THR A 42 -13.01 25.15 -13.64
C THR A 42 -13.21 25.37 -12.16
N SER A 43 -12.57 26.41 -11.63
CA SER A 43 -12.71 26.84 -10.24
C SER A 43 -14.08 27.46 -9.98
N ALA A 44 -14.82 26.89 -9.03
CA ALA A 44 -16.01 27.49 -8.44
C ALA A 44 -15.70 28.07 -7.03
N VAL A 45 -14.43 28.13 -6.64
CA VAL A 45 -13.99 28.62 -5.33
C VAL A 45 -14.49 30.06 -5.13
N PRO A 46 -15.21 30.35 -4.04
CA PRO A 46 -15.72 31.69 -3.79
C PRO A 46 -14.56 32.61 -3.39
N THR A 47 -14.04 33.40 -4.32
CA THR A 47 -12.96 34.36 -4.04
C THR A 47 -13.47 35.78 -3.76
N GLY A 48 -14.78 36.02 -3.77
CA GLY A 48 -15.36 37.34 -3.50
C GLY A 48 -14.86 38.43 -4.45
N GLY A 49 -14.43 38.07 -5.66
CA GLY A 49 -13.83 38.97 -6.64
C GLY A 49 -12.35 39.27 -6.44
N ALA A 50 -11.71 38.69 -5.42
CA ALA A 50 -10.25 38.76 -5.24
C ALA A 50 -9.54 37.68 -6.09
N THR A 51 -8.27 37.94 -6.40
CA THR A 51 -7.34 36.94 -6.94
C THR A 51 -6.51 36.40 -5.79
N LEU A 52 -6.58 35.09 -5.56
CA LEU A 52 -5.68 34.40 -4.65
C LEU A 52 -4.42 34.01 -5.42
N THR A 53 -3.25 34.35 -4.90
CA THR A 53 -1.97 34.05 -5.56
C THR A 53 -1.33 32.82 -4.93
N ASN A 54 -0.74 31.95 -5.76
CA ASN A 54 -0.03 30.75 -5.31
C ASN A 54 -0.86 29.84 -4.39
N PHE A 55 -2.14 29.65 -4.71
CA PHE A 55 -3.11 28.97 -3.86
C PHE A 55 -3.25 27.48 -4.22
N PRO A 56 -3.04 26.54 -3.28
CA PRO A 56 -3.30 25.12 -3.51
C PRO A 56 -4.79 24.80 -3.55
N VAL A 57 -5.26 24.19 -4.64
CA VAL A 57 -6.63 23.68 -4.80
C VAL A 57 -6.64 22.16 -4.74
N LEU A 58 -7.72 21.58 -4.20
CA LEU A 58 -7.90 20.13 -4.14
C LEU A 58 -8.67 19.62 -5.35
N VAL A 59 -7.94 19.02 -6.29
CA VAL A 59 -8.50 18.29 -7.42
C VAL A 59 -8.91 16.89 -6.97
N ARG A 60 -10.11 16.48 -7.35
CA ARG A 60 -10.72 15.18 -7.03
C ARG A 60 -10.98 14.43 -8.33
N LEU A 61 -10.13 13.46 -8.65
CA LEU A 61 -10.23 12.65 -9.86
C LEU A 61 -10.95 11.34 -9.55
N GLY A 62 -11.78 10.86 -10.47
CA GLY A 62 -12.49 9.60 -10.30
C GLY A 62 -13.46 9.34 -11.44
N THR A 63 -13.97 8.11 -11.53
CA THR A 63 -14.83 7.65 -12.63
C THR A 63 -16.22 8.29 -12.67
N SER A 64 -16.56 9.12 -11.67
CA SER A 64 -17.72 10.00 -11.73
C SER A 64 -17.55 11.16 -12.72
N ILE A 65 -16.31 11.49 -13.10
CA ILE A 65 -16.02 12.46 -14.16
C ILE A 65 -16.27 11.78 -15.51
N SER A 66 -17.09 12.41 -16.35
CA SER A 66 -17.44 11.87 -17.66
C SER A 66 -16.18 11.66 -18.51
N GLY A 67 -15.99 10.44 -19.03
CA GLY A 67 -14.85 10.08 -19.88
C GLY A 67 -13.53 9.79 -19.15
N PHE A 68 -13.49 9.91 -17.82
CA PHE A 68 -12.28 9.64 -17.03
C PHE A 68 -12.15 8.14 -16.71
N SER A 69 -11.02 7.54 -17.03
CA SER A 69 -10.66 6.18 -16.61
C SER A 69 -9.27 6.14 -16.00
N TYR A 70 -9.10 5.34 -14.93
CA TYR A 70 -7.79 5.06 -14.37
C TYR A 70 -6.92 4.21 -15.30
N ASP A 71 -7.53 3.43 -16.20
CA ASP A 71 -6.82 2.59 -17.18
C ASP A 71 -6.15 3.40 -18.31
N ASP A 72 -6.45 4.69 -18.39
CA ASP A 72 -5.83 5.60 -19.37
C ASP A 72 -4.40 6.01 -18.94
N PHE A 73 -4.09 5.96 -17.64
CA PHE A 73 -2.76 6.25 -17.10
C PHE A 73 -1.79 5.13 -17.44
N GLN A 74 -0.59 5.48 -17.89
CA GLN A 74 0.43 4.51 -18.28
C GLN A 74 1.49 4.29 -17.19
N LEU A 75 1.53 5.16 -16.16
CA LEU A 75 2.39 5.01 -14.99
C LEU A 75 1.56 4.80 -13.73
N GLU A 76 2.05 3.94 -12.83
CA GLU A 76 1.41 3.67 -11.53
C GLU A 76 1.26 4.95 -10.70
N GLY A 77 0.24 4.97 -9.83
CA GLY A 77 0.03 6.09 -8.92
C GLY A 77 -0.37 7.41 -9.59
N GLY A 78 -0.70 7.39 -10.89
CA GLY A 78 -0.90 8.61 -11.67
C GLY A 78 0.42 9.30 -12.03
N GLY A 79 1.52 8.54 -12.14
CA GLY A 79 2.86 9.09 -12.35
C GLY A 79 3.06 9.85 -13.67
N ASP A 80 2.12 9.72 -14.62
CA ASP A 80 2.06 10.50 -15.86
C ASP A 80 0.99 11.60 -15.82
N LEU A 81 0.52 12.01 -14.64
CA LEU A 81 -0.41 13.12 -14.47
C LEU A 81 0.32 14.47 -14.51
N MET A 82 -0.16 15.39 -15.34
CA MET A 82 0.31 16.78 -15.38
C MET A 82 -0.86 17.75 -15.28
N PHE A 83 -0.63 18.89 -14.61
CA PHE A 83 -1.56 20.02 -14.63
C PHE A 83 -0.95 21.22 -15.33
N THR A 84 -1.77 22.02 -16.00
CA THR A 84 -1.40 23.34 -16.51
C THR A 84 -2.42 24.41 -16.14
N ASP A 85 -2.01 25.67 -16.16
CA ASP A 85 -2.97 26.78 -16.25
C ASP A 85 -3.64 26.84 -17.65
N ASP A 86 -4.56 27.79 -17.84
CA ASP A 86 -5.27 27.99 -19.12
C ASP A 86 -4.36 28.44 -20.28
N ASN A 87 -3.12 28.87 -19.97
CA ASN A 87 -2.10 29.21 -20.96
C ASN A 87 -1.15 28.03 -21.26
N GLY A 88 -1.39 26.84 -20.70
CA GLY A 88 -0.52 25.68 -20.90
C GLY A 88 0.75 25.69 -20.04
N THR A 89 0.87 26.59 -19.06
CA THR A 89 2.01 26.61 -18.13
C THR A 89 1.89 25.48 -17.12
N PRO A 90 2.89 24.58 -16.99
CA PRO A 90 2.84 23.50 -16.00
C PRO A 90 2.67 23.99 -14.57
N LEU A 91 1.85 23.29 -13.79
CA LEU A 91 1.56 23.58 -12.39
C LEU A 91 2.14 22.50 -11.48
N ALA A 92 2.77 22.95 -10.38
CA ALA A 92 3.22 22.05 -9.32
C ALA A 92 2.02 21.38 -8.65
N HIS A 93 2.12 20.08 -8.41
CA HIS A 93 1.08 19.31 -7.78
C HIS A 93 1.65 18.17 -6.94
N GLU A 94 0.84 17.70 -5.99
CA GLU A 94 1.11 16.50 -5.19
C GLU A 94 -0.09 15.56 -5.28
N VAL A 95 0.17 14.29 -5.60
CA VAL A 95 -0.81 13.21 -5.45
C VAL A 95 -0.81 12.76 -4.00
N ASP A 96 -1.75 13.26 -3.22
CA ASP A 96 -1.95 12.91 -1.82
C ASP A 96 -2.55 11.49 -1.70
N THR A 97 -3.63 11.23 -2.45
CA THR A 97 -4.24 9.90 -2.48
C THR A 97 -4.45 9.44 -3.92
N TRP A 98 -3.90 8.28 -4.26
CA TRP A 98 -4.27 7.57 -5.49
C TRP A 98 -5.21 6.41 -5.18
N ASN A 99 -6.49 6.54 -5.57
CA ASN A 99 -7.51 5.53 -5.28
C ASN A 99 -8.34 5.19 -6.53
N ALA A 100 -7.86 4.22 -7.30
CA ALA A 100 -8.52 3.76 -8.54
C ALA A 100 -9.93 3.19 -8.33
N ASN A 101 -10.26 2.77 -7.09
CA ASN A 101 -11.57 2.23 -6.72
C ASN A 101 -12.52 3.30 -6.15
N GLY A 102 -12.11 4.57 -6.16
CA GLY A 102 -12.87 5.66 -5.58
C GLY A 102 -12.46 7.00 -6.17
N THR A 103 -12.06 7.91 -5.30
CA THR A 103 -11.62 9.27 -5.67
C THR A 103 -10.16 9.45 -5.29
N SER A 104 -9.33 9.81 -6.27
CA SER A 104 -7.97 10.29 -6.06
C SER A 104 -8.00 11.77 -5.68
N LEU A 105 -7.09 12.16 -4.79
CA LEU A 105 -6.95 13.49 -4.22
C LEU A 105 -5.60 14.06 -4.63
N VAL A 106 -5.62 15.20 -5.32
CA VAL A 106 -4.42 15.85 -5.86
C VAL A 106 -4.44 17.32 -5.50
N TRP A 107 -3.41 17.79 -4.80
CA TRP A 107 -3.24 19.20 -4.49
C TRP A 107 -2.49 19.87 -5.63
N VAL A 108 -3.09 20.90 -6.23
CA VAL A 108 -2.52 21.63 -7.37
C VAL A 108 -2.31 23.09 -7.00
N LYS A 109 -1.10 23.61 -7.14
CA LYS A 109 -0.79 25.01 -6.84
C LYS A 109 -1.12 25.90 -8.04
N VAL A 110 -2.12 26.77 -7.86
CA VAL A 110 -2.59 27.68 -8.90
C VAL A 110 -1.97 29.07 -8.69
N PRO A 111 -1.19 29.61 -9.66
CA PRO A 111 -0.51 30.90 -9.52
C PRO A 111 -1.48 32.07 -9.32
N GLU A 112 -2.59 32.08 -10.05
CA GLU A 112 -3.65 33.09 -9.94
C GLU A 112 -5.03 32.39 -9.98
N LEU A 113 -5.69 32.35 -8.82
CA LEU A 113 -7.00 31.73 -8.67
C LEU A 113 -8.08 32.79 -8.47
N THR A 114 -9.06 32.78 -9.37
CA THR A 114 -10.32 33.50 -9.27
C THR A 114 -11.48 32.53 -9.45
N GLN A 115 -12.70 32.96 -9.13
CA GLN A 115 -13.88 32.22 -9.54
C GLN A 115 -13.96 32.19 -11.08
N GLY A 116 -14.01 30.99 -11.66
CA GLY A 116 -13.99 30.77 -13.10
C GLY A 116 -12.60 30.54 -13.70
N SER A 117 -11.51 30.65 -12.91
CA SER A 117 -10.18 30.24 -13.37
C SER A 117 -10.19 28.79 -13.84
N LYS A 118 -9.47 28.50 -14.92
CA LYS A 118 -9.34 27.17 -15.50
C LYS A 118 -7.95 26.62 -15.28
N ILE A 119 -7.89 25.32 -15.01
CA ILE A 119 -6.69 24.50 -15.09
C ILE A 119 -7.02 23.26 -15.92
N HIS A 120 -6.00 22.64 -16.50
CA HIS A 120 -6.16 21.46 -17.34
C HIS A 120 -5.33 20.32 -16.75
N ALA A 121 -5.92 19.12 -16.69
CA ALA A 121 -5.20 17.89 -16.38
C ALA A 121 -4.90 17.12 -17.67
N TYR A 122 -3.70 16.57 -17.80
CA TYR A 122 -3.26 15.75 -18.92
C TYR A 122 -2.63 14.46 -18.41
N TYR A 123 -2.91 13.34 -19.08
CA TYR A 123 -2.40 12.02 -18.68
C TYR A 123 -2.38 11.03 -19.87
N GLY A 124 -1.75 9.87 -19.66
CA GLY A 124 -1.72 8.77 -20.63
C GLY A 124 -0.55 8.80 -21.62
N ASN A 125 0.55 9.50 -21.32
CA ASN A 125 1.75 9.53 -22.17
C ASN A 125 2.85 8.56 -21.73
N GLY A 126 2.75 7.95 -20.53
CA GLY A 126 3.80 7.07 -20.00
C GLY A 126 5.09 7.77 -19.62
N VAL A 127 5.09 9.10 -19.50
CA VAL A 127 6.25 9.91 -19.14
C VAL A 127 5.95 10.70 -17.88
N ASP A 128 6.80 10.53 -16.87
CA ASP A 128 6.76 11.37 -15.67
C ASP A 128 7.06 12.83 -16.05
N PRO A 129 6.12 13.77 -15.83
CA PRO A 129 6.31 15.18 -16.18
C PRO A 129 7.34 15.88 -15.28
N GLY A 130 7.86 15.22 -14.24
CA GLY A 130 8.86 15.76 -13.32
C GLY A 130 8.29 16.77 -12.33
N ALA A 131 7.01 16.65 -11.98
CA ALA A 131 6.39 17.52 -10.99
C ALA A 131 6.91 17.21 -9.58
N THR A 132 7.51 18.19 -8.92
CA THR A 132 7.94 18.03 -7.52
C THR A 132 6.76 18.25 -6.58
N ALA A 133 6.36 17.22 -5.82
CA ALA A 133 5.28 17.31 -4.84
C ALA A 133 5.45 18.48 -3.86
N SER A 134 6.66 18.67 -3.30
CA SER A 134 6.93 19.76 -2.34
C SER A 134 6.75 21.16 -2.92
N ASP A 135 6.86 21.33 -4.25
CA ASP A 135 6.69 22.64 -4.88
C ASP A 135 5.23 23.11 -4.86
N ALA A 136 4.28 22.17 -4.72
CA ALA A 136 2.86 22.49 -4.51
C ALA A 136 2.65 23.28 -3.21
N TRP A 137 3.57 23.16 -2.26
CA TRP A 137 3.51 23.79 -0.93
C TRP A 137 4.55 24.87 -0.70
N ASN A 138 5.26 25.33 -1.74
CA ASN A 138 6.16 26.48 -1.60
C ASN A 138 5.40 27.70 -1.04
N GLY A 139 5.83 28.21 0.12
CA GLY A 139 5.14 29.27 0.89
C GLY A 139 4.50 28.77 2.20
N TYR A 140 4.45 27.46 2.41
CA TYR A 140 4.09 26.84 3.69
C TYR A 140 5.35 26.47 4.47
N ALA A 141 5.30 26.65 5.78
CA ALA A 141 6.31 26.17 6.71
C ALA A 141 6.13 24.67 7.03
N GLY A 142 4.90 24.15 6.99
CA GLY A 142 4.62 22.73 7.12
C GLY A 142 3.20 22.37 6.69
N VAL A 143 3.01 21.18 6.12
CA VAL A 143 1.73 20.65 5.65
C VAL A 143 1.66 19.17 6.00
N TRP A 144 0.61 18.75 6.71
CA TRP A 144 0.42 17.37 7.13
C TRP A 144 -0.96 16.87 6.67
N HIS A 145 -0.96 15.96 5.69
CA HIS A 145 -2.17 15.29 5.18
C HIS A 145 -2.73 14.25 6.14
N LEU A 146 -1.87 13.67 6.99
CA LEU A 146 -2.29 12.79 8.10
C LEU A 146 -3.02 11.49 7.67
N GLY A 147 -2.81 11.06 6.42
CA GLY A 147 -3.44 9.88 5.84
C GLY A 147 -2.68 8.57 6.03
N GLU A 148 -1.49 8.57 6.65
CA GLU A 148 -0.67 7.36 6.78
C GLU A 148 -1.25 6.36 7.79
N ASP A 149 -1.10 5.06 7.54
CA ASP A 149 -1.77 4.03 8.35
C ASP A 149 -1.37 4.02 9.82
N ASN A 150 -0.11 4.34 10.14
CA ASN A 150 0.42 4.54 11.49
C ASN A 150 1.77 5.27 11.41
N GLY A 151 2.37 5.57 12.57
CA GLY A 151 3.75 6.06 12.65
C GLY A 151 3.90 7.53 12.28
N THR A 152 5.04 7.88 11.65
CA THR A 152 5.39 9.25 11.28
C THR A 152 4.30 9.90 10.43
N ALA A 153 3.89 11.11 10.81
CA ALA A 153 3.07 11.97 9.97
C ALA A 153 4.02 12.83 9.13
N TYR A 154 4.04 12.64 7.82
CA TYR A 154 5.00 13.31 6.96
C TYR A 154 4.61 14.77 6.69
N ASP A 155 5.61 15.63 6.66
CA ASP A 155 5.48 17.01 6.19
C ASP A 155 5.67 17.02 4.66
N ALA A 156 4.65 17.47 3.94
CA ALA A 156 4.66 17.55 2.48
C ALA A 156 5.56 18.69 1.94
N THR A 157 6.02 19.60 2.80
CA THR A 157 6.95 20.66 2.40
C THR A 157 8.41 20.19 2.36
N ALA A 158 9.28 20.97 1.72
CA ALA A 158 10.72 20.72 1.74
C ALA A 158 11.38 20.93 3.13
N ASN A 159 10.64 21.41 4.14
CA ASN A 159 11.18 21.72 5.48
C ASN A 159 11.35 20.49 6.38
N ASN A 160 10.77 19.34 6.02
CA ASN A 160 10.89 18.07 6.74
C ASN A 160 10.46 18.16 8.21
N LEU A 161 9.42 18.93 8.54
CA LEU A 161 8.84 19.01 9.88
C LEU A 161 7.95 17.80 10.19
N ASN A 162 8.46 16.59 9.99
CA ASN A 162 7.71 15.34 10.18
C ASN A 162 7.23 15.20 11.63
N GLY A 163 5.95 14.91 11.81
CA GLY A 163 5.34 14.68 13.11
C GLY A 163 5.63 13.29 13.65
N THR A 164 6.03 13.21 14.92
CA THR A 164 6.28 11.94 15.62
C THR A 164 5.16 11.65 16.61
N PRO A 165 4.44 10.51 16.49
CA PRO A 165 3.52 10.05 17.53
C PRO A 165 4.22 9.96 18.88
N SER A 166 3.63 10.60 19.89
CA SER A 166 4.26 10.82 21.19
C SER A 166 3.30 10.54 22.35
N GLY A 167 3.87 10.34 23.54
CA GLY A 167 3.15 10.01 24.77
C GLY A 167 2.90 8.50 24.96
N SER A 168 2.26 8.12 26.07
CA SER A 168 2.13 6.72 26.50
C SER A 168 1.29 5.84 25.58
N LYS A 169 0.55 6.45 24.64
CA LYS A 169 -0.34 5.77 23.69
C LYS A 169 -0.02 6.10 22.23
N ALA A 170 1.21 6.52 21.94
CA ALA A 170 1.68 6.86 20.59
C ALA A 170 1.36 5.78 19.55
N ALA A 171 1.50 4.49 19.90
CA ALA A 171 1.22 3.37 19.00
C ALA A 171 -0.24 3.24 18.58
N SER A 172 -1.17 3.88 19.31
CA SER A 172 -2.59 3.90 18.97
C SER A 172 -2.92 4.96 17.93
N MET A 173 -1.99 5.83 17.53
CA MET A 173 -2.22 6.88 16.54
C MET A 173 -2.22 6.32 15.10
N VAL A 174 -3.33 5.69 14.73
CA VAL A 174 -3.54 5.02 13.44
C VAL A 174 -4.43 5.86 12.51
N SER A 175 -4.53 5.46 11.25
CA SER A 175 -5.41 6.10 10.28
C SER A 175 -6.90 5.95 10.63
N TYR A 176 -7.67 6.96 10.25
CA TYR A 176 -9.12 7.01 10.31
C TYR A 176 -9.66 7.18 8.88
N ALA A 177 -10.52 6.27 8.44
CA ALA A 177 -10.93 6.19 7.04
C ALA A 177 -11.75 7.40 6.55
N ASN A 178 -12.45 8.10 7.44
CA ASN A 178 -13.37 9.18 7.09
C ASN A 178 -12.82 10.54 7.51
N GLY A 179 -11.69 10.93 6.92
CA GLY A 179 -11.09 12.25 7.11
C GLY A 179 -11.98 13.39 6.59
N ALA A 180 -11.59 14.62 6.91
CA ALA A 180 -12.13 15.80 6.24
C ALA A 180 -11.70 15.82 4.76
N VAL A 181 -10.48 15.36 4.47
CA VAL A 181 -9.96 15.08 3.13
C VAL A 181 -9.29 13.70 3.17
N GLY A 182 -9.86 12.72 2.47
CA GLY A 182 -9.28 11.38 2.45
C GLY A 182 -9.31 10.68 3.82
N LYS A 183 -8.13 10.28 4.32
CA LYS A 183 -7.94 9.66 5.64
C LYS A 183 -7.43 10.71 6.63
N ALA A 184 -7.71 10.52 7.91
CA ALA A 184 -7.22 11.37 8.99
C ALA A 184 -6.41 10.58 10.02
N ARG A 185 -5.84 11.27 11.02
CA ARG A 185 -5.16 10.64 12.16
C ARG A 185 -6.06 10.56 13.38
N VAL A 186 -6.11 9.40 14.04
CA VAL A 186 -6.78 9.25 15.35
C VAL A 186 -5.86 9.68 16.50
N ASN A 187 -6.46 10.35 17.48
CA ASN A 187 -5.88 10.61 18.79
C ASN A 187 -6.81 10.10 19.90
N PHE A 188 -6.28 9.34 20.86
CA PHE A 188 -7.05 8.74 21.93
C PHE A 188 -6.94 9.54 23.24
N ALA A 189 -8.00 9.51 24.05
CA ALA A 189 -8.04 10.14 25.39
C ALA A 189 -7.16 9.39 26.40
N ASP A 190 -5.83 9.58 26.39
CA ASP A 190 -4.90 9.04 27.41
C ASP A 190 -3.42 9.23 27.03
N LYS A 191 -3.04 10.49 26.73
CA LYS A 191 -1.66 10.94 26.45
C LYS A 191 -1.09 10.42 25.12
N SER A 192 -1.82 10.54 24.00
CA SER A 192 -1.24 10.50 22.65
C SER A 192 -1.32 11.88 21.98
N TYR A 193 -0.32 12.23 21.17
CA TYR A 193 -0.26 13.48 20.39
C TYR A 193 0.80 13.40 19.29
N LEU A 194 0.76 14.30 18.29
CA LEU A 194 1.87 14.45 17.35
C LEU A 194 2.82 15.54 17.85
N SER A 195 4.09 15.19 17.98
CA SER A 195 5.18 16.13 18.25
C SER A 195 5.87 16.51 16.95
N ILE A 196 5.77 17.77 16.56
CA ILE A 196 6.44 18.36 15.40
C ILE A 196 7.77 18.97 15.84
N PRO A 197 8.90 18.70 15.15
CA PRO A 197 10.20 19.26 15.48
C PRO A 197 10.18 20.77 15.70
N ASN A 198 11.07 21.25 16.56
CA ASN A 198 11.26 22.67 16.77
C ASN A 198 11.60 23.36 15.44
N TYR A 199 10.81 24.35 15.06
CA TYR A 199 10.94 25.11 13.82
C TYR A 199 11.49 26.53 14.00
N ASN A 200 12.10 26.88 15.13
CA ASN A 200 12.61 28.25 15.40
C ASN A 200 13.50 28.82 14.30
N THR A 201 14.17 27.97 13.53
CA THR A 201 14.96 28.36 12.37
C THR A 201 14.13 29.04 11.28
N LEU A 202 12.81 28.83 11.26
CA LEU A 202 11.85 29.47 10.35
C LEU A 202 11.34 30.83 10.87
N GLY A 203 11.46 31.13 12.17
CA GLY A 203 11.19 32.48 12.71
C GLY A 203 9.73 32.96 12.66
N LEU A 204 8.74 32.05 12.74
CA LEU A 204 7.32 32.36 12.52
C LEU A 204 6.62 33.10 13.67
N GLY A 205 7.21 33.13 14.87
CA GLY A 205 6.54 33.61 16.10
C GLY A 205 5.99 35.04 16.02
N GLY A 206 6.51 35.87 15.11
CA GLY A 206 6.04 37.24 14.89
C GLY A 206 4.76 37.35 14.03
N THR A 207 4.55 36.45 13.08
CA THR A 207 3.37 36.41 12.20
C THR A 207 3.18 35.02 11.65
N PHE A 208 1.99 34.45 11.73
CA PHE A 208 1.71 33.12 11.19
C PHE A 208 0.24 32.92 10.90
N THR A 209 -0.04 31.90 10.08
CA THR A 209 -1.36 31.29 9.97
C THR A 209 -1.22 29.80 10.19
N ILE A 210 -1.98 29.24 11.13
CA ILE A 210 -2.12 27.78 11.27
C ILE A 210 -3.57 27.40 11.11
N SER A 211 -3.82 26.32 10.38
CA SER A 211 -5.15 25.78 10.13
C SER A 211 -5.16 24.26 10.23
N GLY A 212 -6.35 23.69 10.39
CA GLY A 212 -6.54 22.25 10.42
C GLY A 212 -7.97 21.85 10.70
N TRP A 213 -8.27 20.59 10.44
CA TRP A 213 -9.58 19.99 10.66
C TRP A 213 -9.57 19.11 11.91
N PHE A 214 -10.64 19.18 12.70
CA PHE A 214 -10.78 18.44 13.96
C PHE A 214 -12.18 17.86 14.12
N LEU A 215 -12.26 16.61 14.58
CA LEU A 215 -13.50 15.96 14.99
C LEU A 215 -13.26 15.31 16.37
N ALA A 216 -13.96 15.75 17.40
CA ALA A 216 -13.75 15.24 18.76
C ALA A 216 -14.67 14.06 19.07
N ASN A 217 -14.15 13.00 19.68
CA ASN A 217 -14.98 11.99 20.33
C ASN A 217 -15.56 12.53 21.65
N SER A 218 -14.75 13.27 22.41
CA SER A 218 -15.13 13.88 23.68
C SER A 218 -14.18 15.03 24.04
N VAL A 219 -14.63 15.97 24.87
CA VAL A 219 -13.78 17.06 25.38
C VAL A 219 -13.72 17.01 26.91
N SER A 220 -12.54 16.78 27.47
CA SER A 220 -12.29 16.73 28.91
C SER A 220 -10.89 17.21 29.25
N GLY A 221 -10.73 17.97 30.33
CA GLY A 221 -9.40 18.28 30.87
C GLY A 221 -8.62 19.36 30.11
N TYR A 222 -9.29 20.24 29.38
CA TYR A 222 -8.69 21.36 28.63
C TYR A 222 -7.69 20.93 27.54
N PRO A 223 -8.07 20.03 26.60
CA PRO A 223 -7.13 19.58 25.58
C PRO A 223 -6.75 20.71 24.62
N ARG A 224 -5.51 20.68 24.14
CA ARG A 224 -4.97 21.63 23.16
C ARG A 224 -5.07 21.06 21.76
N LEU A 225 -5.49 21.87 20.78
CA LEU A 225 -5.55 21.44 19.37
C LEU A 225 -4.19 21.70 18.70
N PHE A 226 -3.69 22.93 18.86
CA PHE A 226 -2.34 23.34 18.51
C PHE A 226 -1.69 23.96 19.74
N SER A 227 -0.45 23.59 20.07
CA SER A 227 0.27 24.28 21.14
C SER A 227 1.78 24.25 20.99
N ARG A 228 2.39 25.36 21.37
CA ARG A 228 3.82 25.47 21.70
C ARG A 228 4.06 25.82 23.16
N LYS A 229 3.01 25.81 23.98
CA LYS A 229 3.07 26.13 25.39
C LYS A 229 3.10 24.83 26.21
N ARG A 230 3.84 24.86 27.31
CA ARG A 230 3.83 23.80 28.33
C ARG A 230 2.64 23.96 29.28
N GLU A 231 2.30 25.20 29.61
CA GLU A 231 1.16 25.55 30.46
C GLU A 231 0.47 26.81 29.92
N TYR A 232 -0.82 26.97 30.22
CA TYR A 232 -1.67 28.03 29.67
C TYR A 232 -1.15 29.45 29.96
N ALA A 233 -0.41 29.64 31.07
CA ALA A 233 0.12 30.93 31.51
C ALA A 233 1.59 31.16 31.14
N ALA A 234 2.23 30.25 30.40
CA ALA A 234 3.64 30.37 30.02
C ALA A 234 3.93 31.74 29.36
N ASN A 235 5.09 32.33 29.64
CA ASN A 235 5.44 33.66 29.13
C ASN A 235 5.93 33.67 27.67
N ASP A 236 5.89 32.53 27.00
CA ASP A 236 6.26 32.35 25.60
C ASP A 236 5.29 31.39 24.88
N GLY A 237 5.48 31.21 23.57
CA GLY A 237 4.67 30.32 22.75
C GLY A 237 3.28 30.87 22.43
N TRP A 238 2.45 30.00 21.83
CA TRP A 238 1.07 30.26 21.46
C TRP A 238 0.31 28.93 21.37
N GLU A 239 -1.02 29.00 21.47
CA GLU A 239 -1.87 27.82 21.44
C GLU A 239 -3.34 28.14 21.14
N ILE A 240 -4.11 27.08 20.92
CA ILE A 240 -5.54 27.06 21.19
C ILE A 240 -5.92 25.86 22.08
N GLU A 241 -6.66 26.17 23.14
CA GLU A 241 -7.04 25.24 24.19
C GLU A 241 -8.56 25.17 24.30
N MET A 242 -9.11 23.96 24.31
CA MET A 242 -10.54 23.71 24.46
C MET A 242 -10.96 24.02 25.91
N SER A 243 -12.14 24.61 26.10
CA SER A 243 -12.71 24.69 27.46
C SER A 243 -13.13 23.30 27.92
N SER A 244 -12.74 22.88 29.14
CA SER A 244 -13.11 21.56 29.66
C SER A 244 -14.62 21.33 29.62
N SER A 245 -15.04 20.15 29.14
CA SER A 245 -16.44 19.74 28.94
C SER A 245 -17.25 20.58 27.93
N SER A 246 -16.65 21.58 27.28
CA SER A 246 -17.29 22.38 26.25
C SER A 246 -17.00 21.81 24.86
N LYS A 247 -18.04 21.63 24.06
CA LYS A 247 -17.94 21.21 22.65
C LYS A 247 -17.93 22.38 21.67
N VAL A 248 -18.12 23.60 22.17
CA VAL A 248 -18.43 24.80 21.35
C VAL A 248 -17.60 26.03 21.73
N LYS A 249 -16.62 25.89 22.63
CA LYS A 249 -15.73 26.99 23.05
C LYS A 249 -14.29 26.56 23.22
N ALA A 250 -13.39 27.40 22.72
CA ALA A 250 -11.95 27.31 22.93
C ALA A 250 -11.37 28.70 23.29
N SER A 251 -10.13 28.73 23.77
CA SER A 251 -9.38 29.94 24.09
C SER A 251 -8.05 29.91 23.35
N ALA A 252 -7.78 30.95 22.55
CA ALA A 252 -6.53 31.08 21.82
C ALA A 252 -5.69 32.22 22.40
N ARG A 253 -4.38 32.00 22.56
CA ARG A 253 -3.49 32.89 23.32
C ARG A 253 -2.04 32.82 22.84
N GLY A 254 -1.27 33.85 23.18
CA GLY A 254 0.20 33.90 23.03
C GLY A 254 0.87 33.85 24.39
N ALA A 255 1.84 34.74 24.65
CA ALA A 255 2.46 34.87 25.97
C ALA A 255 1.47 35.24 27.09
N GLY A 256 1.61 34.61 28.25
CA GLY A 256 0.74 34.79 29.41
C GLY A 256 -0.66 34.18 29.23
N GLY A 257 -1.57 34.48 30.16
CA GLY A 257 -2.92 33.91 30.19
C GLY A 257 -3.99 34.63 29.37
N THR A 258 -3.70 35.83 28.83
CA THR A 258 -4.68 36.63 28.08
C THR A 258 -5.05 35.96 26.76
N SER A 259 -6.34 35.68 26.58
CA SER A 259 -6.85 34.90 25.44
C SER A 259 -8.02 35.56 24.73
N VAL A 260 -8.18 35.22 23.45
CA VAL A 260 -9.41 35.41 22.67
C VAL A 260 -10.28 34.17 22.84
N THR A 261 -11.54 34.35 23.23
CA THR A 261 -12.53 33.26 23.28
C THR A 261 -13.06 32.98 21.88
N VAL A 262 -12.89 31.75 21.40
CA VAL A 262 -13.35 31.29 20.09
C VAL A 262 -14.66 30.53 20.29
N ASN A 263 -15.74 31.00 19.68
CA ASN A 263 -17.01 30.27 19.61
C ASN A 263 -17.02 29.41 18.34
N MET A 264 -17.38 28.15 18.45
CA MET A 264 -17.34 27.21 17.32
C MET A 264 -18.57 26.30 17.31
N PRO A 265 -18.91 25.73 16.14
CA PRO A 265 -19.86 24.61 16.06
C PRO A 265 -19.48 23.45 17.00
N ASP A 266 -20.43 22.56 17.28
CA ASP A 266 -20.17 21.37 18.10
C ASP A 266 -19.10 20.49 17.42
N ILE A 267 -17.89 20.48 18.00
CA ILE A 267 -16.73 19.75 17.48
C ILE A 267 -16.92 18.22 17.51
N THR A 268 -17.93 17.72 18.21
CA THR A 268 -18.27 16.29 18.27
C THR A 268 -19.33 15.88 17.25
N ALA A 269 -19.96 16.83 16.58
CA ALA A 269 -21.04 16.56 15.64
C ALA A 269 -20.55 16.47 14.19
N ASN A 270 -19.60 17.32 13.79
CA ASN A 270 -19.03 17.37 12.44
C ASN A 270 -17.57 17.81 12.49
N TRP A 271 -16.83 17.52 11.42
CA TRP A 271 -15.49 18.07 11.19
C TRP A 271 -15.52 19.60 11.29
N LEU A 272 -14.69 20.16 12.15
CA LEU A 272 -14.49 21.59 12.37
C LEU A 272 -13.17 22.01 11.73
N HIS A 273 -13.23 22.91 10.76
CA HIS A 273 -12.04 23.62 10.31
C HIS A 273 -11.77 24.81 11.22
N LEU A 274 -10.56 24.90 11.76
CA LEU A 274 -10.12 26.00 12.59
C LEU A 274 -8.90 26.66 11.94
N ALA A 275 -8.87 28.00 11.90
CA ALA A 275 -7.66 28.73 11.51
C ALA A 275 -7.36 29.88 12.49
N LEU A 276 -6.09 30.01 12.84
CA LEU A 276 -5.54 31.07 13.67
C LEU A 276 -4.62 31.94 12.80
N VAL A 277 -4.95 33.22 12.66
CA VAL A 277 -4.18 34.19 11.90
C VAL A 277 -3.63 35.24 12.86
N TYR A 278 -2.32 35.24 13.09
CA TYR A 278 -1.65 36.20 13.96
C TYR A 278 -0.80 37.17 13.13
N ASN A 279 -1.05 38.47 13.27
CA ASN A 279 -0.36 39.52 12.50
C ASN A 279 0.71 40.27 13.31
N GLY A 280 1.17 39.71 14.44
CA GLY A 280 2.14 40.35 15.33
C GLY A 280 1.52 41.19 16.45
N THR A 281 0.20 41.40 16.44
CA THR A 281 -0.50 42.12 17.52
C THR A 281 -1.88 41.53 17.79
N THR A 282 -2.63 41.25 16.73
CA THR A 282 -4.00 40.74 16.79
C THR A 282 -4.04 39.30 16.32
N LEU A 283 -4.71 38.45 17.09
CA LEU A 283 -5.07 37.10 16.69
C LEU A 283 -6.51 37.11 16.17
N SER A 284 -6.70 36.62 14.94
CA SER A 284 -8.03 36.37 14.35
C SER A 284 -8.25 34.87 14.22
N CYS A 285 -9.34 34.39 14.80
CA CYS A 285 -9.72 32.98 14.83
C CYS A 285 -10.92 32.75 13.93
N TYR A 286 -10.81 31.78 13.03
CA TYR A 286 -11.84 31.42 12.07
C TYR A 286 -12.32 30.00 12.32
N THR A 287 -13.62 29.78 12.15
CA THR A 287 -14.26 28.47 12.22
C THR A 287 -15.03 28.24 10.92
N ASN A 288 -14.77 27.13 10.23
CA ASN A 288 -15.40 26.79 8.95
C ASN A 288 -15.34 27.93 7.92
N GLY A 289 -14.15 28.56 7.80
CA GLY A 289 -13.88 29.64 6.86
C GLY A 289 -14.42 31.02 7.26
N ALA A 290 -15.22 31.12 8.33
CA ALA A 290 -15.80 32.38 8.80
C ALA A 290 -15.11 32.90 10.07
N LEU A 291 -14.98 34.22 10.20
CA LEU A 291 -14.39 34.83 11.40
C LEU A 291 -15.28 34.55 12.63
N SER A 292 -14.69 33.92 13.65
CA SER A 292 -15.36 33.64 14.93
C SER A 292 -15.04 34.71 15.98
N ALA A 293 -13.77 35.07 16.10
CA ALA A 293 -13.30 36.03 17.10
C ALA A 293 -12.01 36.71 16.65
N SER A 294 -11.76 37.93 17.15
CA SER A 294 -10.51 38.64 16.94
C SER A 294 -10.19 39.50 18.15
N GLY A 295 -8.92 39.60 18.51
CA GLY A 295 -8.49 40.42 19.64
C GLY A 295 -6.98 40.42 19.85
N MET A 296 -6.52 41.33 20.70
CA MET A 296 -5.13 41.36 21.13
C MET A 296 -4.85 40.23 22.12
N ILE A 297 -3.70 39.60 21.97
CA ILE A 297 -3.16 38.60 22.90
C ILE A 297 -1.78 39.07 23.37
N GLY A 298 -1.20 38.42 24.38
CA GLY A 298 0.23 38.55 24.60
C GLY A 298 1.00 38.06 23.38
N ALA A 299 2.20 38.60 23.13
CA ALA A 299 2.94 38.29 21.92
C ALA A 299 3.13 36.78 21.75
N ALA A 300 2.70 36.24 20.61
CA ALA A 300 3.15 34.92 20.21
C ALA A 300 4.66 34.99 19.96
N THR A 301 5.38 33.95 20.35
CA THR A 301 6.84 33.88 20.22
C THR A 301 7.27 32.48 19.87
N ASP A 302 8.35 32.39 19.09
CA ASP A 302 9.07 31.14 18.92
C ASP A 302 9.80 30.78 20.21
N ASN A 303 9.82 29.50 20.55
CA ASN A 303 10.45 28.98 21.76
C ASN A 303 11.17 27.65 21.48
N GLY A 304 12.03 27.19 22.38
CA GLY A 304 12.82 25.97 22.13
C GLY A 304 12.01 24.67 21.98
N TYR A 305 10.68 24.72 22.07
CA TYR A 305 9.82 23.56 22.15
C TYR A 305 9.26 23.11 20.80
N PRO A 306 8.94 21.81 20.68
CA PRO A 306 8.10 21.27 19.61
C PRO A 306 6.78 22.04 19.45
N LEU A 307 6.22 21.98 18.24
CA LEU A 307 4.79 22.22 18.04
C LEU A 307 4.05 20.90 18.27
N SER A 308 2.96 20.95 19.01
CA SER A 308 2.16 19.76 19.31
C SER A 308 0.77 19.87 18.73
N PHE A 309 0.32 18.77 18.12
CA PHE A 309 -1.07 18.59 17.70
C PHE A 309 -1.76 17.65 18.67
N GLY A 310 -2.80 18.16 19.32
CA GLY A 310 -3.60 17.39 20.28
C GLY A 310 -3.07 17.36 21.72
N CYS A 311 -2.04 18.13 22.08
CA CYS A 311 -1.54 18.27 23.47
C CYS A 311 -0.67 19.52 23.65
N ASP A 312 -0.16 19.70 24.86
CA ASP A 312 0.92 20.63 25.20
C ASP A 312 2.29 20.20 24.67
N SER A 313 3.23 21.14 24.62
CA SER A 313 4.50 20.94 23.88
C SER A 313 5.46 19.89 24.46
N ASP A 314 5.23 19.41 25.68
CA ASP A 314 5.96 18.29 26.29
C ASP A 314 5.06 17.13 26.75
N GLY A 315 3.77 17.15 26.41
CA GLY A 315 2.82 16.08 26.71
C GLY A 315 2.45 15.94 28.20
N SER A 316 2.70 16.96 29.02
CA SER A 316 2.44 16.94 30.46
C SER A 316 0.96 17.17 30.85
N GLU A 317 0.12 17.63 29.93
CA GLU A 317 -1.31 17.92 30.15
C GLU A 317 -2.28 16.98 29.41
N SER A 318 -3.59 17.30 29.39
CA SER A 318 -4.61 16.45 28.79
C SER A 318 -4.52 16.44 27.26
N ALA A 319 -4.60 15.24 26.68
CA ALA A 319 -4.62 15.06 25.23
C ALA A 319 -6.03 15.22 24.64
N PHE A 320 -6.08 15.70 23.40
CA PHE A 320 -7.29 15.73 22.57
C PHE A 320 -7.75 14.32 22.23
N ASN A 321 -9.05 14.05 22.39
CA ASN A 321 -9.65 12.77 22.02
C ASN A 321 -10.54 12.93 20.80
N GLY A 322 -10.09 12.41 19.67
CA GLY A 322 -10.75 12.63 18.39
C GLY A 322 -9.85 12.34 17.20
N GLN A 323 -10.14 13.00 16.10
CA GLN A 323 -9.41 12.92 14.85
C GLN A 323 -8.97 14.33 14.43
N TYR A 324 -7.83 14.41 13.76
CA TYR A 324 -7.41 15.63 13.07
C TYR A 324 -6.82 15.32 11.70
N ASP A 325 -6.94 16.29 10.80
CA ASP A 325 -6.70 16.14 9.38
C ASP A 325 -6.27 17.48 8.75
N GLU A 326 -5.54 17.43 7.63
CA GLU A 326 -5.17 18.58 6.80
C GLU A 326 -4.62 19.79 7.59
N ILE A 327 -3.62 19.56 8.44
CA ILE A 327 -3.02 20.63 9.25
C ILE A 327 -1.97 21.37 8.42
N ARG A 328 -2.01 22.71 8.44
CA ARG A 328 -1.12 23.57 7.64
C ARG A 328 -0.58 24.72 8.45
N LEU A 329 0.68 25.05 8.26
CA LEU A 329 1.37 26.19 8.85
C LEU A 329 1.94 27.06 7.75
N VAL A 330 1.46 28.28 7.63
CA VAL A 330 1.88 29.29 6.65
C VAL A 330 2.81 30.28 7.33
N ASP A 331 3.93 30.61 6.66
CA ASP A 331 4.79 31.72 7.03
C ASP A 331 4.15 33.04 6.58
N GLY A 332 3.38 33.66 7.47
CA GLY A 332 2.74 34.95 7.24
C GLY A 332 1.26 35.00 7.59
N VAL A 333 0.60 36.06 7.11
CA VAL A 333 -0.75 36.45 7.52
C VAL A 333 -1.73 36.19 6.38
N ALA A 334 -2.54 35.13 6.50
CA ALA A 334 -3.59 34.84 5.55
C ALA A 334 -4.70 35.91 5.58
N THR A 335 -5.25 36.23 4.43
CA THR A 335 -6.42 37.12 4.33
C THR A 335 -7.70 36.37 4.73
N PRO A 336 -8.78 37.06 5.12
CA PRO A 336 -10.06 36.39 5.39
C PRO A 336 -10.56 35.56 4.20
N ILE A 337 -10.31 36.02 2.97
CA ILE A 337 -10.72 35.31 1.77
C ILE A 337 -9.85 34.06 1.50
N TRP A 338 -8.56 34.11 1.84
CA TRP A 338 -7.70 32.91 1.82
C TRP A 338 -8.26 31.83 2.74
N VAL A 339 -8.56 32.18 3.99
CA VAL A 339 -9.09 31.22 4.99
C VAL A 339 -10.44 30.65 4.56
N ALA A 340 -11.31 31.48 3.97
CA ALA A 340 -12.59 31.02 3.44
C ALA A 340 -12.43 30.06 2.25
N ALA A 341 -11.49 30.36 1.34
CA ALA A 341 -11.19 29.50 0.19
C ALA A 341 -10.55 28.18 0.62
N GLU A 342 -9.63 28.20 1.59
CA GLU A 342 -8.96 27.00 2.12
C GLU A 342 -9.97 26.03 2.74
N TYR A 343 -10.92 26.56 3.52
CA TYR A 343 -12.06 25.77 3.99
C TYR A 343 -12.88 25.22 2.81
N ALA A 344 -13.24 26.06 1.84
CA ALA A 344 -14.13 25.68 0.75
C ALA A 344 -13.58 24.55 -0.13
N VAL A 345 -12.29 24.58 -0.49
CA VAL A 345 -11.67 23.55 -1.35
C VAL A 345 -11.61 22.18 -0.68
N ALA A 346 -11.40 22.15 0.64
CA ALA A 346 -11.42 20.92 1.43
C ALA A 346 -12.86 20.45 1.69
N ALA A 347 -13.76 21.35 2.12
CA ALA A 347 -15.12 21.00 2.57
C ALA A 347 -16.10 20.65 1.45
N ASN A 348 -15.93 21.23 0.26
CA ASN A 348 -16.93 21.18 -0.81
C ASN A 348 -16.31 20.59 -2.08
N PRO A 349 -16.63 19.34 -2.45
CA PRO A 349 -16.23 18.76 -3.73
C PRO A 349 -16.65 19.60 -4.94
N GLY A 350 -17.74 20.38 -4.84
CA GLY A 350 -18.20 21.33 -5.85
C GLY A 350 -17.44 22.65 -5.90
N ALA A 351 -16.34 22.79 -5.16
CA ALA A 351 -15.42 23.92 -5.29
C ALA A 351 -14.69 23.93 -6.65
N LEU A 352 -14.65 22.78 -7.33
CA LEU A 352 -14.20 22.63 -8.71
C LEU A 352 -15.29 21.92 -9.53
N SER A 353 -15.44 22.28 -10.79
CA SER A 353 -16.27 21.57 -11.76
C SER A 353 -15.41 20.99 -12.87
N TYR A 354 -15.79 19.81 -13.34
CA TYR A 354 -15.02 19.04 -14.31
C TYR A 354 -15.72 19.03 -15.67
N GLY A 355 -14.95 19.24 -16.73
CA GLY A 355 -15.38 18.97 -18.10
C GLY A 355 -15.48 17.47 -18.38
N VAL A 356 -15.49 17.13 -19.66
CA VAL A 356 -15.36 15.73 -20.12
C VAL A 356 -13.87 15.45 -20.29
N ALA A 357 -13.40 14.36 -19.69
CA ALA A 357 -12.08 13.82 -20.03
C ALA A 357 -12.16 13.22 -21.44
N ALA A 358 -11.38 13.77 -22.36
CA ALA A 358 -11.46 13.44 -23.78
C ALA A 358 -10.08 13.12 -24.34
N ASP A 359 -10.07 12.41 -25.47
CA ASP A 359 -8.84 12.23 -26.25
C ASP A 359 -8.39 13.61 -26.75
N LEU A 360 -7.11 13.94 -26.55
CA LEU A 360 -6.51 15.13 -27.17
C LEU A 360 -6.43 14.99 -28.69
N ASP A 361 -6.34 13.76 -29.16
CA ASP A 361 -6.41 13.39 -30.56
C ASP A 361 -7.39 12.21 -30.75
N GLU A 362 -8.61 12.52 -31.18
CA GLU A 362 -9.67 11.53 -31.42
C GLU A 362 -9.30 10.49 -32.50
N THR A 363 -8.29 10.79 -33.34
CA THR A 363 -7.83 9.87 -34.38
C THR A 363 -6.71 8.94 -33.92
N ALA A 364 -6.22 9.10 -32.69
CA ALA A 364 -5.16 8.25 -32.14
C ALA A 364 -5.59 6.77 -32.06
N PRO A 365 -4.69 5.81 -32.36
CA PRO A 365 -5.04 4.41 -32.40
C PRO A 365 -5.37 3.87 -31.00
N LYS A 366 -6.49 3.15 -30.85
CA LYS A 366 -6.90 2.53 -29.58
C LYS A 366 -6.90 1.01 -29.71
N PHE A 367 -6.19 0.34 -28.80
CA PHE A 367 -6.03 -1.11 -28.82
C PHE A 367 -6.81 -1.79 -27.69
N ALA A 368 -7.44 -2.92 -27.98
CA ALA A 368 -7.77 -3.91 -26.96
C ALA A 368 -6.47 -4.46 -26.35
N THR A 369 -6.54 -4.98 -25.11
CA THR A 369 -5.38 -5.64 -24.48
C THR A 369 -4.84 -6.76 -25.37
N PRO A 370 -3.57 -6.70 -25.79
CA PRO A 370 -2.99 -7.75 -26.62
C PRO A 370 -2.97 -9.10 -25.88
N THR A 371 -3.22 -10.17 -26.62
CA THR A 371 -3.15 -11.55 -26.12
C THR A 371 -2.02 -12.30 -26.80
N ILE A 372 -1.47 -13.30 -26.12
CA ILE A 372 -0.44 -14.17 -26.69
C ILE A 372 -0.82 -15.64 -26.55
N VAL A 373 -0.46 -16.43 -27.56
CA VAL A 373 -0.61 -17.89 -27.56
C VAL A 373 0.70 -18.57 -27.95
N LYS A 374 0.97 -19.73 -27.36
CA LYS A 374 1.99 -20.68 -27.81
C LYS A 374 1.34 -21.65 -28.80
N ASN A 375 1.83 -21.66 -30.04
CA ASN A 375 1.30 -22.48 -31.10
C ASN A 375 1.83 -23.92 -31.01
N GLY A 376 1.10 -24.86 -31.62
CA GLY A 376 1.49 -26.28 -31.64
C GLY A 376 2.79 -26.58 -32.41
N ASP A 377 3.27 -25.64 -33.22
CA ASP A 377 4.56 -25.72 -33.93
C ASP A 377 5.74 -25.13 -33.13
N GLY A 378 5.48 -24.69 -31.89
CA GLY A 378 6.48 -24.08 -31.01
C GLY A 378 6.72 -22.60 -31.27
N THR A 379 5.96 -21.93 -32.14
CA THR A 379 6.02 -20.47 -32.27
C THR A 379 5.09 -19.79 -31.26
N PHE A 380 5.24 -18.47 -31.10
CA PHE A 380 4.32 -17.65 -30.33
C PHE A 380 3.61 -16.68 -31.25
N SER A 381 2.31 -16.44 -31.04
CA SER A 381 1.56 -15.44 -31.80
C SER A 381 0.94 -14.41 -30.88
N VAL A 382 1.17 -13.13 -31.16
CA VAL A 382 0.52 -12.00 -30.48
C VAL A 382 -0.66 -11.55 -31.34
N SER A 383 -1.84 -11.46 -30.73
CA SER A 383 -3.04 -10.93 -31.37
C SER A 383 -3.49 -9.64 -30.69
N VAL A 384 -3.90 -8.66 -31.49
CA VAL A 384 -4.43 -7.38 -31.01
C VAL A 384 -5.57 -6.91 -31.90
N SER A 385 -6.55 -6.23 -31.30
CA SER A 385 -7.59 -5.52 -32.02
C SER A 385 -7.38 -4.01 -31.90
N LEU A 386 -7.30 -3.31 -33.04
CA LEU A 386 -7.51 -1.88 -33.11
C LEU A 386 -9.02 -1.64 -33.01
N THR A 387 -9.46 -1.09 -31.89
CA THR A 387 -10.89 -0.90 -31.57
C THR A 387 -11.43 0.44 -32.05
N ASP A 388 -10.58 1.46 -32.14
CA ASP A 388 -10.93 2.81 -32.59
C ASP A 388 -9.69 3.55 -33.12
N GLY A 389 -9.90 4.68 -33.78
CA GLY A 389 -8.84 5.52 -34.34
C GLY A 389 -8.17 4.93 -35.57
N GLU A 390 -6.98 5.43 -35.87
CA GLU A 390 -6.25 5.10 -37.09
C GLU A 390 -4.73 5.19 -36.90
N GLY A 391 -3.97 4.48 -37.73
CA GLY A 391 -2.51 4.54 -37.64
C GLY A 391 -1.76 3.44 -38.39
N ASP A 392 -0.44 3.59 -38.40
CA ASP A 392 0.51 2.50 -38.69
C ASP A 392 0.72 1.70 -37.41
N LEU A 393 0.55 0.37 -37.47
CA LEU A 393 0.51 -0.49 -36.27
C LEU A 393 1.69 -1.47 -36.23
N TYR A 394 2.19 -1.74 -35.04
CA TYR A 394 3.36 -2.59 -34.77
C TYR A 394 3.15 -3.43 -33.50
N VAL A 395 3.90 -4.53 -33.37
CA VAL A 395 4.12 -5.20 -32.08
C VAL A 395 5.48 -4.78 -31.53
N LEU A 396 5.53 -4.55 -30.22
CA LEU A 396 6.75 -4.41 -29.45
C LEU A 396 7.02 -5.70 -28.67
N TYR A 397 8.27 -6.12 -28.63
CA TYR A 397 8.76 -7.14 -27.70
C TYR A 397 9.88 -6.53 -26.86
N ASN A 398 9.73 -6.50 -25.54
CA ASN A 398 10.62 -5.77 -24.62
C ASN A 398 10.91 -4.33 -25.12
N ASP A 399 9.86 -3.58 -25.44
CA ASP A 399 9.87 -2.18 -25.91
C ASP A 399 10.58 -1.92 -27.24
N SER A 400 11.04 -2.98 -27.93
CA SER A 400 11.65 -2.86 -29.25
C SER A 400 10.61 -3.08 -30.34
N VAL A 401 10.47 -2.11 -31.25
CA VAL A 401 9.65 -2.25 -32.46
C VAL A 401 10.26 -3.36 -33.31
N THR A 402 9.55 -4.46 -33.49
CA THR A 402 10.05 -5.59 -34.29
C THR A 402 9.37 -5.65 -35.64
N ASN A 403 8.03 -5.74 -35.65
CA ASN A 403 7.25 -6.08 -36.84
C ASN A 403 6.05 -5.16 -37.00
N ALA A 404 5.78 -4.74 -38.24
CA ALA A 404 4.53 -4.10 -38.60
C ALA A 404 3.38 -5.12 -38.52
N LEU A 405 2.32 -4.78 -37.81
CA LEU A 405 1.07 -5.56 -37.75
C LEU A 405 0.20 -5.33 -38.98
N SER A 406 0.21 -4.10 -39.51
CA SER A 406 -0.55 -3.69 -40.68
C SER A 406 0.38 -3.45 -41.87
N ASN A 407 -0.12 -3.70 -43.08
CA ASN A 407 0.58 -3.31 -44.31
C ASN A 407 0.19 -1.87 -44.68
N GLY A 408 0.69 -0.91 -43.91
CA GLY A 408 0.41 0.52 -44.02
C GLY A 408 -0.69 1.02 -43.08
N TYR A 409 -1.12 2.26 -43.33
CA TYR A 409 -2.07 2.99 -42.49
C TYR A 409 -3.46 2.35 -42.52
N VAL A 410 -4.02 2.10 -41.34
CA VAL A 410 -5.31 1.41 -41.18
C VAL A 410 -6.25 2.20 -40.28
N GLN A 411 -7.55 1.93 -40.42
CA GLN A 411 -8.60 2.50 -39.57
C GLN A 411 -9.35 1.38 -38.86
N ALA A 412 -9.76 1.64 -37.63
CA ALA A 412 -10.56 0.74 -36.82
C ALA A 412 -11.99 0.52 -37.38
N PRO A 413 -12.68 -0.57 -36.96
CA PRO A 413 -12.18 -1.66 -36.11
C PRO A 413 -11.56 -2.79 -36.95
N GLN A 414 -10.37 -3.26 -36.56
CA GLN A 414 -9.68 -4.38 -37.20
C GLN A 414 -8.86 -5.19 -36.20
N SER A 415 -8.56 -6.46 -36.53
CA SER A 415 -7.71 -7.32 -35.70
C SER A 415 -6.52 -7.84 -36.50
N TYR A 416 -5.39 -7.92 -35.81
CA TYR A 416 -4.10 -8.30 -36.38
C TYR A 416 -3.47 -9.39 -35.54
N THR A 417 -2.61 -10.18 -36.16
CA THR A 417 -1.81 -11.20 -35.48
C THR A 417 -0.43 -11.23 -36.07
N ASP A 418 0.58 -11.14 -35.20
CA ASP A 418 1.99 -11.31 -35.54
C ASP A 418 2.50 -12.64 -35.02
N THR A 419 3.34 -13.31 -35.82
CA THR A 419 4.08 -14.52 -35.41
C THR A 419 5.54 -14.25 -35.69
N PRO A 420 6.30 -13.72 -34.72
CA PRO A 420 7.67 -13.27 -34.94
C PRO A 420 8.57 -14.46 -35.27
N SER A 421 9.33 -14.33 -36.35
CA SER A 421 10.24 -15.39 -36.84
C SER A 421 11.64 -15.35 -36.24
N ASN A 422 11.99 -14.26 -35.53
CA ASN A 422 13.37 -13.98 -35.10
C ASN A 422 13.51 -13.74 -33.59
N LEU A 423 12.66 -14.36 -32.77
CA LEU A 423 12.84 -14.29 -31.31
C LEU A 423 14.13 -15.00 -30.90
N ALA A 424 14.92 -14.38 -30.02
CA ALA A 424 16.09 -15.02 -29.46
C ALA A 424 15.67 -16.20 -28.58
N THR A 425 16.47 -17.26 -28.56
CA THR A 425 16.25 -18.39 -27.67
C THR A 425 16.52 -17.99 -26.22
N ASN A 426 15.94 -18.73 -25.25
CA ASN A 426 16.16 -18.50 -23.82
C ASN A 426 15.99 -17.03 -23.40
N THR A 427 14.95 -16.38 -23.91
CA THR A 427 14.68 -14.97 -23.66
C THR A 427 13.24 -14.79 -23.23
N CYS A 428 13.04 -14.00 -22.18
CA CYS A 428 11.72 -13.64 -21.68
C CYS A 428 11.29 -12.33 -22.34
N TYR A 429 10.06 -12.29 -22.85
CA TYR A 429 9.51 -11.16 -23.59
C TYR A 429 8.20 -10.69 -22.96
N ALA A 430 8.16 -9.43 -22.56
CA ALA A 430 6.92 -8.66 -22.49
C ALA A 430 6.53 -8.24 -23.92
N TYR A 431 5.24 -8.08 -24.17
CA TYR A 431 4.71 -7.77 -25.49
C TYR A 431 3.67 -6.64 -25.41
N ALA A 432 3.64 -5.80 -26.43
CA ALA A 432 2.70 -4.69 -26.52
C ALA A 432 2.29 -4.41 -27.97
N ALA A 433 1.11 -3.83 -28.16
CA ALA A 433 0.76 -3.20 -29.43
C ALA A 433 1.21 -1.74 -29.40
N PHE A 434 1.68 -1.25 -30.54
CA PHE A 434 2.10 0.12 -30.75
C PHE A 434 1.47 0.67 -32.02
N GLY A 435 1.07 1.93 -32.04
CA GLY A 435 0.60 2.57 -33.26
C GLY A 435 0.87 4.06 -33.29
N THR A 436 0.94 4.63 -34.49
CA THR A 436 1.08 6.08 -34.70
C THR A 436 0.16 6.55 -35.80
N ASN A 437 -0.60 7.62 -35.56
CA ASN A 437 -1.51 8.20 -36.55
C ASN A 437 -0.83 9.30 -37.40
N ALA A 438 -1.60 9.91 -38.32
CA ALA A 438 -1.13 10.97 -39.20
C ALA A 438 -0.74 12.27 -38.48
N ASN A 439 -1.27 12.51 -37.28
CA ASN A 439 -0.91 13.65 -36.44
C ASN A 439 0.40 13.43 -35.68
N GLY A 440 0.95 12.21 -35.73
CA GLY A 440 2.15 11.83 -34.99
C GLY A 440 1.88 11.32 -33.57
N THR A 441 0.61 11.19 -33.17
CA THR A 441 0.21 10.67 -31.86
C THR A 441 0.51 9.19 -31.80
N ALA A 442 1.41 8.81 -30.88
CA ALA A 442 1.84 7.44 -30.70
C ALA A 442 1.21 6.82 -29.45
N VAL A 443 0.65 5.61 -29.56
CA VAL A 443 -0.01 4.90 -28.47
C VAL A 443 0.58 3.51 -28.32
N THR A 444 0.83 3.10 -27.07
CA THR A 444 1.27 1.74 -26.71
C THR A 444 0.24 1.10 -25.79
N LYS A 445 -0.08 -0.19 -26.00
CA LYS A 445 -0.90 -0.98 -25.08
C LYS A 445 -0.19 -2.30 -24.77
N SER A 446 0.25 -2.48 -23.53
CA SER A 446 0.90 -3.70 -23.07
C SER A 446 -0.08 -4.86 -22.92
N GLY A 447 0.38 -6.05 -23.26
CA GLY A 447 -0.29 -7.31 -22.93
C GLY A 447 -0.10 -7.69 -21.46
N ALA A 448 -0.84 -8.71 -21.02
CA ALA A 448 -0.72 -9.23 -19.66
C ALA A 448 0.39 -10.29 -19.57
N GLY A 449 1.33 -10.10 -18.63
CA GLY A 449 2.40 -11.06 -18.36
C GLY A 449 3.50 -11.08 -19.43
N ALA A 450 4.26 -12.18 -19.44
CA ALA A 450 5.38 -12.39 -20.34
C ALA A 450 5.40 -13.85 -20.83
N PHE A 451 6.17 -14.10 -21.88
CA PHE A 451 6.43 -15.45 -22.39
C PHE A 451 7.93 -15.70 -22.53
N LEU A 452 8.34 -16.96 -22.44
CA LEU A 452 9.73 -17.38 -22.44
C LEU A 452 10.01 -18.33 -23.63
N THR A 453 11.01 -18.01 -24.44
CA THR A 453 11.47 -18.86 -25.54
C THR A 453 12.48 -19.94 -25.12
N GLY A 454 12.58 -20.17 -23.82
CA GLY A 454 13.42 -21.19 -23.19
C GLY A 454 12.61 -22.23 -22.42
N GLU A 455 13.30 -23.24 -21.93
CA GLU A 455 12.70 -24.35 -21.19
C GLU A 455 12.55 -24.04 -19.70
N VAL A 456 11.40 -24.40 -19.13
CA VAL A 456 11.16 -24.46 -17.69
C VAL A 456 11.22 -25.93 -17.27
N SER A 457 11.97 -26.19 -16.21
CA SER A 457 12.15 -27.53 -15.64
C SER A 457 11.86 -27.54 -14.15
N VAL A 458 11.49 -28.70 -13.62
CA VAL A 458 11.47 -28.98 -12.18
C VAL A 458 12.44 -30.11 -11.86
N GLU A 459 13.12 -29.99 -10.74
CA GLU A 459 13.84 -31.10 -10.11
C GLU A 459 13.50 -31.20 -8.62
N LYS A 460 13.63 -32.40 -8.07
CA LYS A 460 13.60 -32.61 -6.63
C LYS A 460 14.98 -32.29 -6.05
N THR A 461 15.03 -31.43 -5.05
CA THR A 461 16.25 -31.09 -4.31
C THR A 461 16.39 -31.87 -3.01
N ALA A 462 15.29 -32.22 -2.35
CA ALA A 462 15.30 -33.05 -1.14
C ALA A 462 14.03 -33.91 -1.03
N ASP A 463 14.17 -35.11 -0.46
CA ASP A 463 13.01 -35.89 0.00
C ASP A 463 12.44 -35.30 1.30
N ALA A 464 11.14 -35.44 1.49
CA ALA A 464 10.52 -35.12 2.78
C ALA A 464 10.71 -36.31 3.73
N ASP A 465 10.91 -36.02 5.02
CA ASP A 465 11.12 -37.03 6.04
C ASP A 465 10.23 -36.74 7.25
N GLU A 466 9.30 -37.64 7.55
CA GLU A 466 8.50 -37.54 8.76
C GLU A 466 9.37 -37.63 10.01
N TYR A 467 10.54 -38.27 9.92
CA TYR A 467 11.52 -38.26 10.99
C TYR A 467 12.13 -36.87 11.19
N GLY A 468 11.79 -36.26 12.33
CA GLY A 468 12.22 -34.89 12.63
C GLY A 468 11.50 -33.83 11.79
N LEU A 469 10.43 -34.18 11.06
CA LEU A 469 9.63 -33.29 10.21
C LEU A 469 10.49 -32.48 9.23
N VAL A 470 11.43 -33.14 8.56
CA VAL A 470 12.32 -32.50 7.58
C VAL A 470 11.55 -32.24 6.29
N ALA A 471 11.41 -30.97 5.93
CA ALA A 471 10.73 -30.58 4.70
C ALA A 471 11.46 -31.10 3.45
N GLY A 472 10.68 -31.62 2.50
CA GLY A 472 11.14 -31.88 1.15
C GLY A 472 11.12 -30.60 0.31
N SER A 473 11.79 -30.61 -0.84
CA SER A 473 11.78 -29.45 -1.74
C SER A 473 11.86 -29.84 -3.21
N PHE A 474 11.14 -29.08 -4.03
CA PHE A 474 11.33 -28.99 -5.47
C PHE A 474 11.88 -27.62 -5.83
N ILE A 475 12.69 -27.56 -6.89
CA ILE A 475 13.13 -26.30 -7.49
C ILE A 475 12.68 -26.25 -8.94
N PHE A 476 12.03 -25.14 -9.29
CA PHE A 476 11.64 -24.80 -10.64
C PHE A 476 12.74 -23.91 -11.20
N SER A 477 13.20 -24.20 -12.41
CA SER A 477 14.29 -23.48 -13.07
C SER A 477 13.88 -23.00 -14.45
N ARG A 478 14.40 -21.84 -14.81
CA ARG A 478 14.40 -21.28 -16.18
C ARG A 478 15.86 -21.01 -16.59
N PRO A 479 16.15 -20.66 -17.86
CA PRO A 479 17.51 -20.36 -18.27
C PRO A 479 18.14 -19.27 -17.40
N ALA A 480 19.43 -19.42 -17.06
CA ALA A 480 20.11 -18.57 -16.09
C ALA A 480 20.68 -17.27 -16.69
N ASN A 481 20.55 -17.04 -18.00
CA ASN A 481 21.00 -15.81 -18.65
C ASN A 481 20.11 -14.61 -18.28
N ASP A 482 20.64 -13.40 -18.38
CA ASP A 482 19.94 -12.18 -17.94
C ASP A 482 18.65 -11.94 -18.72
N GLU A 483 18.65 -12.27 -20.02
CA GLU A 483 17.52 -12.07 -20.93
C GLU A 483 16.33 -12.98 -20.60
N ALA A 484 16.56 -14.17 -20.03
CA ALA A 484 15.50 -15.06 -19.54
C ALA A 484 14.87 -14.56 -18.23
N ARG A 485 15.53 -13.63 -17.53
CA ARG A 485 15.17 -13.18 -16.18
C ARG A 485 14.63 -11.75 -16.13
N LEU A 486 14.32 -11.16 -17.29
CA LEU A 486 13.85 -9.76 -17.37
C LEU A 486 12.51 -9.51 -16.68
N HIS A 487 11.62 -10.51 -16.64
CA HIS A 487 10.26 -10.41 -16.12
C HIS A 487 9.92 -11.57 -15.18
N ASP A 488 8.90 -11.40 -14.35
CA ASP A 488 8.32 -12.49 -13.56
C ASP A 488 7.78 -13.60 -14.47
N LEU A 489 7.92 -14.85 -14.05
CA LEU A 489 7.41 -16.00 -14.79
C LEU A 489 6.51 -16.86 -13.90
N ALA A 490 5.22 -16.91 -14.23
CA ALA A 490 4.25 -17.78 -13.58
C ALA A 490 4.28 -19.18 -14.19
N VAL A 491 4.45 -20.21 -13.35
CA VAL A 491 4.54 -21.62 -13.74
C VAL A 491 3.43 -22.40 -13.04
N ALA A 492 2.45 -22.85 -13.81
CA ALA A 492 1.36 -23.69 -13.28
C ALA A 492 1.81 -25.15 -13.17
N TYR A 493 1.40 -25.84 -12.12
CA TYR A 493 1.76 -27.24 -11.87
C TYR A 493 0.66 -28.00 -11.11
N THR A 494 0.74 -29.32 -11.21
CA THR A 494 -0.16 -30.25 -10.49
C THR A 494 0.66 -31.21 -9.65
N VAL A 495 0.07 -31.67 -8.55
CA VAL A 495 0.67 -32.67 -7.66
C VAL A 495 -0.19 -33.94 -7.69
N SER A 496 0.48 -35.09 -7.78
CA SER A 496 -0.11 -36.42 -7.77
C SER A 496 0.83 -37.41 -7.07
N GLY A 497 0.55 -38.71 -7.13
CA GLY A 497 1.38 -39.75 -6.52
C GLY A 497 0.59 -40.62 -5.55
N THR A 498 1.30 -41.26 -4.62
CA THR A 498 0.69 -42.09 -3.56
C THR A 498 0.54 -41.33 -2.24
N ALA A 499 1.27 -40.23 -2.04
CA ALA A 499 1.13 -39.36 -0.88
C ALA A 499 -0.19 -38.57 -0.95
N ILE A 500 -0.87 -38.42 0.18
CA ILE A 500 -2.17 -37.75 0.28
C ILE A 500 -2.03 -36.47 1.10
N ALA A 501 -2.49 -35.34 0.55
CA ALA A 501 -2.56 -34.06 1.26
C ALA A 501 -3.42 -34.17 2.53
N GLY A 502 -2.98 -33.54 3.61
CA GLY A 502 -3.59 -33.63 4.94
C GLY A 502 -3.32 -34.94 5.69
N GLN A 503 -2.65 -35.93 5.07
CA GLN A 503 -2.21 -37.16 5.73
C GLN A 503 -0.68 -37.28 5.74
N ASN A 504 -0.04 -37.20 4.57
CA ASN A 504 1.43 -37.33 4.45
C ASN A 504 2.13 -35.96 4.33
N TYR A 505 1.41 -34.89 3.98
CA TYR A 505 1.93 -33.52 3.91
C TYR A 505 0.80 -32.49 4.13
N VAL A 506 1.14 -31.26 4.54
CA VAL A 506 0.20 -30.31 5.15
C VAL A 506 -0.94 -29.86 4.22
N ASP A 507 -0.63 -29.34 3.04
CA ASP A 507 -1.59 -28.65 2.15
C ASP A 507 -1.72 -29.33 0.79
N ASP A 508 -2.82 -29.14 0.04
CA ASP A 508 -2.82 -29.44 -1.40
C ASP A 508 -1.95 -28.40 -2.12
N LEU A 509 -0.86 -28.87 -2.72
CA LEU A 509 0.17 -28.02 -3.30
C LEU A 509 -0.06 -27.71 -4.79
N SER A 510 -1.11 -28.24 -5.44
CA SER A 510 -1.37 -27.91 -6.86
C SER A 510 -1.67 -26.42 -7.03
N GLY A 511 -1.05 -25.75 -8.00
CA GLY A 511 -1.22 -24.30 -8.17
C GLY A 511 -0.23 -23.65 -9.13
N THR A 512 0.14 -22.41 -8.83
CA THR A 512 1.07 -21.61 -9.63
C THR A 512 2.22 -21.11 -8.76
N LEU A 513 3.46 -21.33 -9.19
CA LEU A 513 4.67 -20.77 -8.59
C LEU A 513 5.20 -19.66 -9.48
N VAL A 514 5.60 -18.53 -8.90
CA VAL A 514 6.23 -17.42 -9.63
C VAL A 514 7.75 -17.49 -9.44
N ILE A 515 8.51 -17.52 -10.55
CA ILE A 515 9.94 -17.24 -10.55
C ILE A 515 10.11 -15.72 -10.76
N PRO A 516 10.54 -14.95 -9.74
CA PRO A 516 10.62 -13.49 -9.83
C PRO A 516 11.62 -13.01 -10.88
N ALA A 517 11.42 -11.82 -11.44
CA ALA A 517 12.39 -11.13 -12.27
C ALA A 517 13.74 -11.06 -11.55
N GLY A 518 14.83 -11.27 -12.30
CA GLY A 518 16.19 -11.38 -11.76
C GLY A 518 16.54 -12.77 -11.23
N GLU A 519 15.59 -13.66 -10.93
CA GLU A 519 15.89 -14.99 -10.39
C GLU A 519 15.93 -16.07 -11.47
N ALA A 520 16.82 -17.05 -11.33
CA ALA A 520 16.90 -18.21 -12.25
C ALA A 520 15.96 -19.35 -11.82
N SER A 521 15.49 -19.33 -10.58
CA SER A 521 14.74 -20.42 -9.98
C SER A 521 13.87 -19.95 -8.81
N ALA A 522 12.85 -20.75 -8.49
CA ALA A 522 12.08 -20.64 -7.26
C ALA A 522 11.84 -22.03 -6.67
N SER A 523 11.71 -22.12 -5.35
CA SER A 523 11.53 -23.40 -4.64
C SER A 523 10.10 -23.56 -4.13
N LEU A 524 9.62 -24.80 -4.14
CA LEU A 524 8.40 -25.22 -3.47
C LEU A 524 8.77 -26.18 -2.34
N GLU A 525 8.46 -25.81 -1.10
CA GLU A 525 8.66 -26.67 0.06
C GLU A 525 7.47 -27.61 0.27
N VAL A 526 7.76 -28.82 0.71
CA VAL A 526 6.78 -29.85 1.06
C VAL A 526 6.97 -30.20 2.53
N THR A 527 6.08 -29.73 3.39
CA THR A 527 6.12 -30.04 4.82
C THR A 527 5.45 -31.39 5.07
N PRO A 528 6.19 -32.43 5.53
CA PRO A 528 5.59 -33.73 5.82
C PRO A 528 4.66 -33.65 7.03
N LEU A 529 3.73 -34.59 7.10
CA LEU A 529 2.90 -34.88 8.26
C LEU A 529 3.19 -36.30 8.70
N ILE A 530 3.23 -36.55 10.01
CA ILE A 530 3.42 -37.91 10.54
C ILE A 530 2.17 -38.74 10.22
N ASP A 531 2.31 -39.77 9.40
CA ASP A 531 1.26 -40.75 9.10
C ASP A 531 1.65 -42.11 9.69
N ALA A 532 1.21 -42.34 10.93
CA ALA A 532 1.47 -43.61 11.61
C ALA A 532 0.52 -44.75 11.18
N SER A 533 -0.40 -44.50 10.25
CA SER A 533 -1.29 -45.54 9.70
C SER A 533 -0.64 -46.36 8.59
N VAL A 534 0.43 -45.82 7.99
CA VAL A 534 1.21 -46.44 6.92
C VAL A 534 2.63 -46.69 7.44
N SER A 535 3.32 -47.68 6.87
CA SER A 535 4.73 -47.94 7.20
C SER A 535 5.64 -47.96 5.97
N GLU A 536 5.06 -47.71 4.79
CA GLU A 536 5.76 -47.63 3.52
C GLU A 536 5.90 -46.17 3.12
N ASP A 537 7.06 -45.82 2.57
CA ASP A 537 7.28 -44.49 2.00
C ASP A 537 6.26 -44.21 0.89
N THR A 538 5.74 -42.99 0.87
CA THR A 538 4.83 -42.54 -0.18
C THR A 538 5.57 -41.67 -1.20
N THR A 539 4.93 -41.39 -2.33
CA THR A 539 5.52 -40.60 -3.40
C THR A 539 4.65 -39.41 -3.74
N LEU A 540 5.30 -38.27 -3.97
CA LEU A 540 4.69 -37.05 -4.47
C LEU A 540 5.33 -36.74 -5.83
N VAL A 541 4.51 -36.70 -6.87
CA VAL A 541 4.90 -36.41 -8.25
C VAL A 541 4.40 -35.03 -8.62
N LEU A 542 5.33 -34.10 -8.80
CA LEU A 542 5.05 -32.77 -9.32
C LEU A 542 5.13 -32.80 -10.84
N THR A 543 4.14 -32.20 -11.53
CA THR A 543 4.14 -32.04 -12.99
C THR A 543 3.84 -30.60 -13.37
N ILE A 544 4.77 -29.96 -14.08
CA ILE A 544 4.60 -28.65 -14.69
C ILE A 544 3.57 -28.75 -15.82
N SER A 545 2.60 -27.84 -15.81
CA SER A 545 1.60 -27.70 -16.87
C SER A 545 2.18 -26.93 -18.06
N ASP A 546 1.66 -27.20 -19.26
CA ASP A 546 2.02 -26.40 -20.44
C ASP A 546 1.61 -24.93 -20.22
N GLY A 547 2.43 -24.02 -20.76
CA GLY A 547 2.29 -22.59 -20.54
C GLY A 547 2.97 -21.80 -21.64
N LEU A 548 3.18 -20.50 -21.40
CA LEU A 548 3.86 -19.59 -22.33
C LEU A 548 5.39 -19.75 -22.27
N TYR A 549 5.86 -20.98 -22.24
CA TYR A 549 7.26 -21.40 -22.17
C TYR A 549 7.43 -22.81 -22.74
N PHE A 550 8.65 -23.24 -23.04
CA PHE A 550 8.90 -24.64 -23.38
C PHE A 550 9.06 -25.47 -22.11
N LEU A 551 8.72 -26.76 -22.20
CA LEU A 551 8.92 -27.70 -21.10
C LEU A 551 10.24 -28.42 -21.30
N GLY A 552 11.12 -28.33 -20.31
CA GLY A 552 12.29 -29.20 -20.18
C GLY A 552 11.92 -30.45 -19.40
N THR A 553 12.55 -30.67 -18.24
CA THR A 553 12.13 -31.72 -17.31
C THR A 553 10.83 -31.31 -16.62
N ALA A 554 9.69 -31.76 -17.17
CA ALA A 554 8.38 -31.32 -16.74
C ALA A 554 7.85 -32.04 -15.47
N SER A 555 8.53 -33.09 -15.00
CA SER A 555 8.07 -33.83 -13.83
C SER A 555 9.22 -34.28 -12.95
N ALA A 556 9.00 -34.22 -11.64
CA ALA A 556 9.92 -34.70 -10.62
C ALA A 556 9.14 -35.50 -9.56
N THR A 557 9.75 -36.57 -9.06
CA THR A 557 9.17 -37.43 -8.02
C THR A 557 9.98 -37.30 -6.74
N MET A 558 9.28 -36.98 -5.65
CA MET A 558 9.77 -36.94 -4.28
C MET A 558 9.26 -38.15 -3.51
N THR A 559 10.13 -38.72 -2.69
CA THR A 559 9.74 -39.67 -1.66
C THR A 559 9.37 -38.89 -0.41
N VAL A 560 8.20 -39.17 0.15
CA VAL A 560 7.83 -38.75 1.50
C VAL A 560 8.08 -39.97 2.38
N LYS A 561 9.19 -39.93 3.12
CA LYS A 561 9.59 -41.06 3.95
C LYS A 561 8.71 -41.12 5.18
N ASN A 562 8.17 -42.31 5.40
CA ASN A 562 7.18 -42.50 6.45
C ASN A 562 7.86 -42.90 7.75
N LEU A 563 7.47 -42.27 8.87
CA LEU A 563 7.93 -42.67 10.19
C LEU A 563 6.84 -43.51 10.86
N ALA A 564 6.94 -44.83 10.73
CA ALA A 564 6.00 -45.74 11.36
C ALA A 564 6.17 -45.74 12.89
N ALA A 565 5.08 -45.49 13.61
CA ALA A 565 5.04 -45.70 15.06
C ALA A 565 5.28 -47.18 15.40
N PRO A 566 6.01 -47.50 16.49
CA PRO A 566 6.23 -48.89 16.87
C PRO A 566 4.92 -49.62 17.12
N ALA A 567 4.77 -50.81 16.52
CA ALA A 567 3.55 -51.60 16.66
C ALA A 567 3.21 -51.85 18.13
N GLY A 568 1.95 -51.58 18.49
CA GLY A 568 1.44 -51.73 19.84
C GLY A 568 1.68 -50.54 20.77
N TYR A 569 2.19 -49.41 20.26
CA TYR A 569 2.28 -48.15 20.97
C TYR A 569 1.37 -47.08 20.36
N ASN A 570 0.71 -46.31 21.23
CA ASN A 570 0.13 -45.02 20.87
C ASN A 570 1.16 -43.93 21.18
N THR A 571 1.75 -43.36 20.13
CA THR A 571 2.96 -42.53 20.20
C THR A 571 2.58 -41.05 20.14
N TRP A 572 3.26 -40.22 20.93
CA TRP A 572 3.08 -38.77 20.91
C TRP A 572 3.72 -38.16 19.66
N VAL A 573 2.93 -37.45 18.86
CA VAL A 573 3.31 -36.92 17.54
C VAL A 573 2.99 -35.42 17.37
N ALA A 574 2.72 -34.71 18.47
CA ALA A 574 2.32 -33.31 18.40
C ALA A 574 3.41 -32.40 17.80
N ALA A 575 3.02 -31.50 16.88
CA ALA A 575 3.92 -30.53 16.27
C ALA A 575 4.29 -29.35 17.20
N ALA A 576 3.50 -29.10 18.25
CA ALA A 576 3.72 -28.05 19.24
C ALA A 576 3.16 -28.47 20.61
N ALA A 577 3.53 -27.73 21.66
CA ALA A 577 3.09 -28.04 23.02
C ALA A 577 1.55 -28.08 23.13
N GLY A 578 1.00 -29.10 23.77
CA GLY A 578 -0.44 -29.30 23.76
C GLY A 578 -0.96 -30.39 24.70
N LYS A 579 -2.28 -30.57 24.68
CA LYS A 579 -3.02 -31.49 25.55
C LYS A 579 -3.06 -32.91 24.98
N ALA A 580 -3.00 -33.90 25.87
CA ALA A 580 -3.15 -35.32 25.55
C ALA A 580 -4.58 -35.69 25.14
N SER A 581 -5.59 -34.90 25.52
CA SER A 581 -6.99 -35.12 25.13
C SER A 581 -7.31 -34.73 23.68
N VAL A 582 -6.31 -34.33 22.88
CA VAL A 582 -6.43 -34.01 21.44
C VAL A 582 -5.98 -35.21 20.61
N ALA A 583 -6.92 -35.83 19.90
CA ALA A 583 -6.69 -37.07 19.14
C ALA A 583 -5.59 -36.94 18.06
N GLN A 584 -5.44 -35.77 17.43
CA GLN A 584 -4.43 -35.52 16.41
C GLN A 584 -3.00 -35.50 16.94
N ASN A 585 -2.82 -35.38 18.27
CA ASN A 585 -1.50 -35.41 18.88
C ASN A 585 -0.98 -36.84 19.10
N TRP A 586 -1.74 -37.86 18.68
CA TRP A 586 -1.47 -39.27 18.90
C TRP A 586 -1.40 -40.04 17.58
N SER A 587 -0.44 -40.95 17.49
CA SER A 587 -0.17 -41.72 16.27
C SER A 587 -1.35 -42.57 15.81
N GLU A 588 -2.22 -43.01 16.72
CA GLU A 588 -3.43 -43.76 16.33
C GLU A 588 -4.63 -42.88 15.92
N GLY A 589 -4.47 -41.54 15.86
CA GLY A 589 -5.55 -40.61 15.54
C GLY A 589 -6.70 -40.61 16.55
N ARG A 590 -6.44 -41.11 17.76
CA ARG A 590 -7.39 -41.22 18.88
C ARG A 590 -6.65 -40.99 20.21
N VAL A 591 -7.38 -40.47 21.19
CA VAL A 591 -6.84 -40.32 22.56
C VAL A 591 -6.52 -41.69 23.19
N PRO A 592 -5.49 -41.78 24.03
CA PRO A 592 -5.16 -42.98 24.79
C PRO A 592 -6.27 -43.56 25.67
N ASN A 593 -6.32 -44.89 25.74
CA ASN A 593 -7.17 -45.66 26.63
C ASN A 593 -6.34 -46.49 27.64
N SER A 594 -7.00 -47.10 28.62
CA SER A 594 -6.36 -47.88 29.70
C SER A 594 -5.50 -49.07 29.27
N THR A 595 -5.61 -49.51 28.02
CA THR A 595 -4.87 -50.66 27.46
C THR A 595 -3.72 -50.26 26.52
N ASP A 596 -3.58 -48.96 26.21
CA ASP A 596 -2.54 -48.49 25.30
C ASP A 596 -1.17 -48.45 25.99
N ASN A 597 -0.12 -48.81 25.24
CA ASN A 597 1.25 -48.52 25.63
C ASN A 597 1.63 -47.15 25.07
N ILE A 598 2.08 -46.24 25.91
CA ILE A 598 2.43 -44.88 25.49
C ILE A 598 3.91 -44.80 25.18
N LEU A 599 4.25 -44.21 24.03
CA LEU A 599 5.60 -43.88 23.66
C LEU A 599 5.77 -42.37 23.50
N LEU A 600 6.70 -41.81 24.26
CA LEU A 600 7.25 -40.49 24.03
C LEU A 600 8.65 -40.66 23.48
N ASP A 601 8.87 -40.25 22.25
CA ASP A 601 10.13 -40.49 21.57
C ASP A 601 10.46 -39.26 20.73
N GLY A 602 11.67 -38.74 20.92
CA GLY A 602 12.10 -37.49 20.31
C GLY A 602 12.12 -37.54 18.79
N ARG A 603 12.07 -38.77 18.24
CA ARG A 603 11.99 -39.00 16.80
C ARG A 603 10.62 -38.68 16.20
N PHE A 604 9.58 -38.73 17.01
CA PHE A 604 8.19 -38.47 16.62
C PHE A 604 7.73 -37.09 17.07
N SER A 605 8.14 -36.64 18.26
CA SER A 605 7.85 -35.30 18.75
C SER A 605 8.78 -34.92 19.88
N THR A 606 9.14 -33.64 19.97
CA THR A 606 9.79 -33.04 21.15
C THR A 606 8.87 -32.05 21.87
N ALA A 607 7.62 -31.94 21.41
CA ALA A 607 6.66 -31.02 21.99
C ALA A 607 6.27 -31.42 23.41
N ALA A 608 6.17 -30.44 24.29
CA ALA A 608 5.68 -30.65 25.65
C ALA A 608 4.23 -31.15 25.66
N MET A 609 3.92 -32.08 26.56
CA MET A 609 2.60 -32.69 26.69
C MET A 609 1.98 -32.31 28.04
N GLU A 610 0.73 -31.88 28.01
CA GLU A 610 -0.13 -31.78 29.20
C GLU A 610 -1.05 -33.01 29.23
N TRP A 611 -0.85 -33.90 30.21
CA TRP A 611 -1.72 -35.05 30.43
C TRP A 611 -2.95 -34.65 31.25
N ASP A 612 -4.06 -34.40 30.55
CA ASP A 612 -5.35 -33.98 31.09
C ASP A 612 -6.35 -35.14 31.17
N GLY A 613 -6.00 -36.15 31.99
CA GLY A 613 -6.79 -37.36 32.20
C GLY A 613 -8.28 -37.09 32.50
N GLY A 614 -9.17 -37.88 31.89
CA GLY A 614 -10.61 -37.74 32.03
C GLY A 614 -11.26 -36.74 31.07
N VAL A 615 -10.48 -35.97 30.30
CA VAL A 615 -10.97 -35.00 29.31
C VAL A 615 -11.09 -35.65 27.92
N ASN A 616 -12.19 -35.36 27.21
CA ASN A 616 -12.47 -35.85 25.85
C ASN A 616 -12.29 -37.38 25.63
N GLY A 617 -12.54 -38.18 26.66
CA GLY A 617 -12.41 -39.64 26.59
C GLY A 617 -10.98 -40.17 26.79
N LEU A 618 -10.01 -39.30 27.12
CA LEU A 618 -8.68 -39.69 27.56
C LEU A 618 -8.78 -40.43 28.90
N SER A 619 -8.23 -41.64 28.96
CA SER A 619 -8.22 -42.44 30.18
C SER A 619 -7.28 -41.86 31.24
N ASP A 620 -7.67 -41.94 32.51
CA ASP A 620 -6.80 -41.58 33.66
C ASP A 620 -5.61 -42.54 33.83
N THR A 621 -5.69 -43.71 33.19
CA THR A 621 -4.66 -44.75 33.24
C THR A 621 -4.30 -45.23 31.84
N VAL A 622 -3.12 -45.81 31.69
CA VAL A 622 -2.64 -46.48 30.46
C VAL A 622 -1.91 -47.77 30.84
N ALA A 623 -1.68 -48.68 29.89
CA ALA A 623 -1.04 -49.96 30.18
C ALA A 623 0.44 -49.81 30.52
N SER A 624 1.14 -48.94 29.80
CA SER A 624 2.54 -48.61 30.08
C SER A 624 2.92 -47.23 29.57
N TRP A 625 4.03 -46.70 30.09
CA TRP A 625 4.62 -45.44 29.66
C TRP A 625 6.10 -45.65 29.38
N THR A 626 6.53 -45.32 28.17
CA THR A 626 7.92 -45.37 27.75
C THR A 626 8.33 -44.00 27.24
N GLN A 627 9.41 -43.45 27.79
CA GLN A 627 10.04 -42.24 27.28
C GLN A 627 11.44 -42.58 26.78
N ALA A 628 11.68 -42.37 25.49
CA ALA A 628 13.00 -42.53 24.90
C ALA A 628 13.90 -41.34 25.27
N ALA A 629 15.22 -41.59 25.27
CA ALA A 629 16.22 -40.63 25.75
C ALA A 629 16.31 -39.35 24.90
N ASP A 630 15.79 -39.36 23.68
CA ASP A 630 15.76 -38.25 22.74
C ASP A 630 14.52 -37.36 22.88
N TYR A 631 13.51 -37.77 23.66
CA TYR A 631 12.36 -36.91 23.97
C TYR A 631 12.76 -35.82 24.95
N THR A 632 12.84 -34.58 24.47
CA THR A 632 13.21 -33.39 25.27
C THR A 632 12.03 -32.56 25.76
N GLY A 633 10.80 -32.93 25.36
CA GLY A 633 9.58 -32.27 25.80
C GLY A 633 9.36 -32.43 27.30
N THR A 634 8.67 -31.46 27.91
CA THR A 634 8.21 -31.59 29.29
C THR A 634 6.85 -32.28 29.31
N VAL A 635 6.67 -33.25 30.20
CA VAL A 635 5.37 -33.85 30.46
C VAL A 635 4.80 -33.30 31.77
N THR A 636 3.69 -32.60 31.67
CA THR A 636 2.97 -32.04 32.82
C THR A 636 1.72 -32.86 33.10
N PHE A 637 1.51 -33.22 34.36
CA PHE A 637 0.30 -33.90 34.82
C PHE A 637 -0.45 -32.97 35.76
N ASP A 638 -1.74 -32.72 35.49
CA ASP A 638 -2.60 -32.01 36.44
C ASP A 638 -2.95 -32.95 37.59
N THR A 639 -2.43 -32.66 38.78
CA THR A 639 -2.78 -33.39 40.00
C THR A 639 -3.95 -32.71 40.68
N THR A 640 -5.12 -33.34 40.65
CA THR A 640 -6.25 -32.93 41.50
C THR A 640 -6.20 -33.72 42.81
N TYR A 641 -6.04 -33.03 43.94
CA TYR A 641 -6.28 -33.61 45.26
C TYR A 641 -7.79 -33.61 45.52
N PRO A 642 -8.46 -34.78 45.60
CA PRO A 642 -9.92 -34.82 45.76
C PRO A 642 -10.38 -34.20 47.08
N THR A 643 -9.62 -34.37 48.17
CA THR A 643 -9.74 -33.69 49.47
C THR A 643 -8.51 -34.03 50.33
N ALA A 644 -8.29 -33.34 51.45
CA ALA A 644 -7.18 -33.58 52.40
C ALA A 644 -7.11 -35.01 53.00
N ALA A 645 -8.03 -35.92 52.65
CA ALA A 645 -8.13 -37.27 53.19
C ALA A 645 -7.73 -38.39 52.20
N THR A 646 -7.44 -38.07 50.94
CA THR A 646 -6.98 -39.06 49.95
C THR A 646 -5.51 -38.82 49.62
N VAL A 647 -4.67 -39.79 49.98
CA VAL A 647 -3.25 -39.79 49.62
C VAL A 647 -3.13 -40.11 48.13
N PHE A 648 -2.37 -39.33 47.39
CA PHE A 648 -1.96 -39.67 46.02
C PHE A 648 -1.13 -40.96 46.09
N THR A 649 -1.74 -42.11 45.80
CA THR A 649 -1.14 -43.39 46.21
C THR A 649 -0.05 -43.88 45.27
N ASN A 650 -0.10 -43.61 43.97
CA ASN A 650 0.94 -44.06 43.03
C ASN A 650 0.97 -43.20 41.75
N PHE A 651 2.06 -42.47 41.52
CA PHE A 651 2.56 -42.11 40.19
C PHE A 651 3.93 -42.78 40.07
N THR A 652 4.00 -43.88 39.30
CA THR A 652 5.22 -44.65 39.17
C THR A 652 5.89 -44.25 37.87
N VAL A 653 6.96 -43.46 37.95
CA VAL A 653 7.85 -43.25 36.82
C VAL A 653 8.97 -44.27 36.89
N THR A 654 9.03 -45.18 35.94
CA THR A 654 10.16 -46.09 35.75
C THR A 654 11.16 -45.43 34.78
N GLY A 655 11.95 -44.48 35.28
CA GLY A 655 12.92 -43.71 34.50
C GLY A 655 13.47 -42.49 35.25
N ASP A 656 14.36 -41.72 34.62
CA ASP A 656 14.88 -40.46 35.15
C ASP A 656 13.79 -39.37 35.04
N ALA A 657 13.15 -39.03 36.15
CA ALA A 657 12.19 -37.92 36.23
C ALA A 657 12.67 -36.82 37.17
N GLN A 658 12.54 -35.57 36.73
CA GLN A 658 12.66 -34.39 37.59
C GLN A 658 11.27 -33.86 37.95
N ILE A 659 11.00 -33.77 39.25
CA ILE A 659 9.84 -33.04 39.77
C ILE A 659 10.28 -31.58 39.90
N LEU A 660 9.76 -30.72 39.03
CA LEU A 660 9.94 -29.27 39.14
C LEU A 660 8.95 -28.74 40.19
N ALA A 661 9.47 -28.03 41.19
CA ALA A 661 8.70 -27.51 42.32
C ALA A 661 8.11 -26.13 42.07
#